data_AF-A0A2M7IUD6-F1
#
_entry.id   AF-A0A2M7IUD6-F1
#
_cell.length_a   1.000
_cell.length_b   1.000
_cell.length_c   1.000
_cell.angle_alpha   90.00
_cell.angle_beta   90.00
_cell.angle_gamma   90.00
#
_symmetry.space_group_name_H-M   'P 1'
#
loop_
_entity.id
_entity.type
_entity.pdbx_description
1 polymer ?
#
loop_
_entity_poly.entity_id
_entity_poly.type
_entity_poly.pdbx_seq_one_letter_code
_entity_poly.pdbx_strand_id
1 'polypeptide(L)'
;LGLRNGDLVTLRGIVTIGVEFGSPSAMQDNSGGISVYGSAFSDNVKVGDEVLVTGRLTQFSGLNQIELPIVHSILTSNNQLDPLVVTPTQLSHDGQNGVENYEGLLVRLNGVSVAEINGSPVTNWAYKNYMLTGSSPSDTVQLRIDNNTTIIGMVAPAGKFDLIGVLSQYKTTAPFIGGYQLMPRIPADIISNGPIIDKYPEEVEITSSSIGLNWGTLNPGTSRLRYGKTTSYEMGVISPDDVLVNDHFATVTGLDAATIYNLQAFSVANGDTSFSGNIISSTSSGAETTGEINVYFNKTVNTDVSSGVNALGNVDFKAKIIQRINNARRSIDLAIYSLSGTVGADVASALVNAKSRGVKIRVIGEYDNRTTAPWSNLQSNGIPVITDYFGINDGTGLMHNKFYIFDYPDGAADSIWVVLGSWNATDPGTTSDRQNLIEFQDVALAGAYQIEFEEMWGSKTLQPNAQNSRFGARKLNNTPHTFIIGGKHVESYFSPSDRTTSFIAKTLGKAKKSINAAILSFTRRELSDSIVSLHKRGGETRILVDNNTDTGNQFSYLQSNGVDVLLKGGTGLLHHKYAVIDAYPGEISYLVTGSHNWSSSAENSNDENTVIIQDGLIANLYLQEFTARYYEAGGKDSITIVNVENIDNMPSEYALDQN
;
A
#
# COMPACT_ATOMS: atom_id res chain seq x y z
N LEU A 1 57.72 9.89 7.18
CA LEU A 1 57.64 8.72 6.28
C LEU A 1 56.15 8.47 6.06
N GLY A 2 55.66 8.59 4.82
CA GLY A 2 54.24 8.35 4.53
C GLY A 2 53.92 6.86 4.55
N LEU A 3 52.75 6.51 5.07
CA LEU A 3 52.22 5.15 5.02
C LEU A 3 51.90 4.77 3.57
N ARG A 4 52.11 3.52 3.21
CA ARG A 4 51.84 2.97 1.88
C ARG A 4 50.80 1.88 1.94
N ASN A 5 50.06 1.72 0.85
CA ASN A 5 49.18 0.57 0.67
C ASN A 5 49.97 -0.74 0.88
N GLY A 6 49.44 -1.64 1.71
CA GLY A 6 50.05 -2.89 2.15
C GLY A 6 50.79 -2.84 3.48
N ASP A 7 51.08 -1.64 4.01
CA ASP A 7 51.77 -1.48 5.29
C ASP A 7 50.94 -2.05 6.45
N LEU A 8 51.61 -2.73 7.37
CA LEU A 8 51.01 -3.16 8.64
C LEU A 8 51.10 -2.00 9.62
N VAL A 9 49.95 -1.48 10.05
CA VAL A 9 49.87 -0.30 10.92
C VAL A 9 49.17 -0.65 12.22
N THR A 10 49.59 0.00 13.32
CA THR A 10 48.87 -0.05 14.60
C THR A 10 48.37 1.34 14.91
N LEU A 11 47.05 1.47 15.05
CA LEU A 11 46.35 2.73 15.19
C LEU A 11 45.64 2.79 16.55
N ARG A 12 45.59 3.99 17.13
CA ARG A 12 44.81 4.30 18.31
C ARG A 12 43.79 5.37 17.95
N GLY A 13 42.53 5.21 18.35
CA GLY A 13 41.49 6.19 18.04
C GLY A 13 40.13 5.81 18.63
N ILE A 14 39.21 6.76 18.58
CA ILE A 14 37.83 6.60 19.06
C ILE A 14 36.96 6.08 17.92
N VAL A 15 36.20 5.03 18.17
CA VAL A 15 35.25 4.42 17.24
C VAL A 15 34.09 5.38 16.98
N THR A 16 33.87 5.72 15.72
CA THR A 16 32.78 6.60 15.25
C THR A 16 31.66 5.84 14.57
N ILE A 17 31.96 4.63 14.07
CA ILE A 17 31.03 3.63 13.56
C ILE A 17 31.46 2.26 14.10
N GLY A 18 30.57 1.59 14.83
CA GLY A 18 30.69 0.18 15.19
C GLY A 18 30.01 -0.70 14.14
N VAL A 19 28.82 -1.20 14.45
CA VAL A 19 28.04 -2.13 13.61
C VAL A 19 26.99 -1.44 12.73
N GLU A 20 26.83 -0.12 12.82
CA GLU A 20 25.72 0.62 12.20
C GLU A 20 25.64 0.45 10.67
N PHE A 21 26.77 0.20 10.00
CA PHE A 21 26.87 -0.06 8.56
C PHE A 21 27.12 -1.53 8.20
N GLY A 22 27.13 -2.44 9.19
CA GLY A 22 27.57 -3.83 9.02
C GLY A 22 29.08 -3.98 8.79
N SER A 23 29.66 -3.26 7.83
CA SER A 23 31.10 -3.08 7.57
C SER A 23 31.28 -2.11 6.38
N PRO A 24 32.31 -1.24 6.35
CA PRO A 24 33.36 -1.08 7.36
C PRO A 24 32.89 -0.26 8.57
N SER A 25 33.51 -0.54 9.72
CA SER A 25 33.50 0.34 10.89
C SER A 25 34.41 1.55 10.63
N ALA A 26 34.41 2.54 11.52
CA ALA A 26 35.32 3.68 11.43
C ALA A 26 35.79 4.12 12.81
N MET A 27 37.00 4.67 12.84
CA MET A 27 37.58 5.30 14.02
C MET A 27 38.39 6.51 13.62
N GLN A 28 38.59 7.44 14.55
CA GLN A 28 39.42 8.61 14.32
C GLN A 28 40.20 9.03 15.56
N ASP A 29 41.26 9.79 15.34
CA ASP A 29 41.97 10.52 16.38
C ASP A 29 42.10 12.00 15.98
N ASN A 30 43.00 12.73 16.62
CA ASN A 30 43.23 14.14 16.32
C ASN A 30 43.96 14.38 14.98
N SER A 31 44.45 13.32 14.32
CA SER A 31 45.22 13.39 13.08
C SER A 31 44.41 13.03 11.84
N GLY A 32 43.36 12.21 11.98
CA GLY A 32 42.50 11.81 10.87
C GLY A 32 41.55 10.67 11.22
N GLY A 33 40.73 10.29 10.23
CA GLY A 33 39.83 9.15 10.31
C GLY A 33 40.32 7.99 9.46
N ILE A 34 39.88 6.78 9.80
CA ILE A 34 40.19 5.57 9.04
C ILE A 34 39.03 4.59 9.11
N SER A 35 38.73 3.95 7.98
CA SER A 35 37.79 2.84 7.94
C SER A 35 38.46 1.55 8.39
N VAL A 36 37.73 0.68 9.09
CA VAL A 36 38.21 -0.61 9.59
C VAL A 36 37.29 -1.69 9.05
N TYR A 37 37.81 -2.51 8.12
CA TYR A 37 37.04 -3.54 7.46
C TYR A 37 37.22 -4.90 8.12
N GLY A 38 36.11 -5.50 8.55
CA GLY A 38 36.06 -6.88 9.02
C GLY A 38 35.34 -7.05 10.36
N SER A 39 34.59 -8.14 10.48
CA SER A 39 33.74 -8.43 11.65
C SER A 39 34.53 -8.61 12.96
N ALA A 40 35.80 -9.03 12.86
CA ALA A 40 36.71 -9.11 14.00
C ALA A 40 36.85 -7.78 14.76
N PHE A 41 36.64 -6.64 14.07
CA PHE A 41 36.55 -5.34 14.71
C PHE A 41 35.11 -4.98 15.07
N SER A 42 34.19 -4.95 14.08
CA SER A 42 32.83 -4.43 14.28
C SER A 42 32.07 -5.15 15.39
N ASP A 43 32.24 -6.47 15.54
CA ASP A 43 31.52 -7.27 16.53
C ASP A 43 32.02 -7.04 17.97
N ASN A 44 33.18 -6.40 18.13
CA ASN A 44 33.91 -6.28 19.40
C ASN A 44 34.03 -4.84 19.92
N VAL A 45 33.49 -3.84 19.22
CA VAL A 45 33.61 -2.43 19.59
C VAL A 45 32.25 -1.73 19.57
N LYS A 46 32.16 -0.61 20.29
CA LYS A 46 31.01 0.30 20.27
C LYS A 46 31.45 1.71 19.95
N VAL A 47 30.54 2.52 19.40
CA VAL A 47 30.78 3.96 19.22
C VAL A 47 31.18 4.59 20.57
N GLY A 48 32.25 5.38 20.56
CA GLY A 48 32.85 5.98 21.75
C GLY A 48 33.93 5.14 22.45
N ASP A 49 34.15 3.89 22.04
CA ASP A 49 35.31 3.12 22.49
C ASP A 49 36.60 3.69 21.89
N GLU A 50 37.61 3.91 22.72
CA GLU A 50 38.97 4.19 22.27
C GLU A 50 39.73 2.87 22.16
N VAL A 51 40.19 2.52 20.96
CA VAL A 51 40.76 1.20 20.69
C VAL A 51 42.18 1.28 20.18
N LEU A 52 42.97 0.26 20.48
CA LEU A 52 44.26 0.00 19.85
C LEU A 52 44.12 -1.19 18.89
N VAL A 53 44.25 -0.94 17.60
CA VAL A 53 44.01 -1.95 16.54
C VAL A 53 45.19 -2.02 15.58
N THR A 54 45.59 -3.23 15.21
CA THR A 54 46.54 -3.47 14.11
C THR A 54 45.82 -4.00 12.89
N GLY A 55 46.16 -3.50 11.70
CA GLY A 55 45.62 -4.01 10.44
C GLY A 55 46.53 -3.67 9.26
N ARG A 56 46.23 -4.23 8.09
CA ARG A 56 46.93 -3.90 6.84
C ARG A 56 46.22 -2.75 6.14
N LEU A 57 46.94 -1.66 5.91
CA LEU A 57 46.42 -0.52 5.14
C LEU A 57 46.14 -0.96 3.71
N THR A 58 44.95 -0.66 3.21
CA THR A 58 44.47 -0.98 1.87
C THR A 58 43.54 0.11 1.36
N GLN A 59 43.07 -0.05 0.13
CA GLN A 59 42.10 0.83 -0.48
C GLN A 59 41.02 0.00 -1.17
N PHE A 60 39.75 0.29 -0.85
CA PHE A 60 38.60 -0.36 -1.47
C PHE A 60 37.71 0.68 -2.15
N SER A 61 37.63 0.63 -3.48
CA SER A 61 36.88 1.63 -4.27
C SER A 61 37.26 3.06 -3.88
N GLY A 62 38.56 3.31 -3.73
CA GLY A 62 39.11 4.61 -3.37
C GLY A 62 39.16 4.90 -1.86
N LEU A 63 38.26 4.33 -1.05
CA LEU A 63 38.24 4.49 0.41
C LEU A 63 39.50 3.89 1.05
N ASN A 64 40.25 4.69 1.82
CA ASN A 64 41.34 4.16 2.64
C ASN A 64 40.78 3.40 3.84
N GLN A 65 41.25 2.17 4.04
CA GLN A 65 40.82 1.32 5.14
C GLN A 65 41.95 0.42 5.65
N ILE A 66 41.81 -0.10 6.86
CA ILE A 66 42.63 -1.24 7.31
C ILE A 66 41.81 -2.54 7.23
N GLU A 67 42.47 -3.61 6.80
CA GLU A 67 41.91 -4.96 6.73
C GLU A 67 42.61 -5.93 7.69
N LEU A 68 41.96 -7.07 7.93
CA LEU A 68 42.40 -8.10 8.88
C LEU A 68 42.69 -7.51 10.28
N PRO A 69 41.73 -6.76 10.87
CA PRO A 69 41.98 -6.04 12.10
C PRO A 69 42.18 -6.99 13.28
N ILE A 70 43.16 -6.68 14.11
CA ILE A 70 43.42 -7.30 15.41
C ILE A 70 43.23 -6.22 16.47
N VAL A 71 42.12 -6.29 17.21
CA VAL A 71 41.86 -5.41 18.36
C VAL A 71 42.71 -5.90 19.53
N HIS A 72 43.70 -5.11 19.95
CA HIS A 72 44.56 -5.45 21.09
C HIS A 72 43.90 -5.11 22.42
N SER A 73 43.22 -3.97 22.48
CA SER A 73 42.55 -3.49 23.69
C SER A 73 41.54 -2.39 23.38
N ILE A 74 40.50 -2.33 24.21
CA ILE A 74 39.66 -1.13 24.41
C ILE A 74 40.27 -0.39 25.61
N LEU A 75 40.81 0.80 25.37
CA LEU A 75 41.55 1.60 26.35
C LEU A 75 40.59 2.36 27.26
N THR A 76 39.55 2.97 26.68
CA THR A 76 38.48 3.70 27.37
C THR A 76 37.17 3.54 26.57
N SER A 77 36.03 3.80 27.20
CA SER A 77 34.70 3.66 26.59
C SER A 77 33.83 4.89 26.85
N ASN A 78 32.78 5.06 26.03
CA ASN A 78 31.83 6.19 26.09
C ASN A 78 32.47 7.58 25.91
N ASN A 79 33.60 7.66 25.21
CA ASN A 79 34.19 8.94 24.84
C ASN A 79 33.24 9.70 23.92
N GLN A 80 33.05 10.98 24.21
CA GLN A 80 32.32 11.88 23.33
C GLN A 80 33.29 12.47 22.30
N LEU A 81 32.83 12.51 21.07
CA LEU A 81 33.56 13.10 19.96
C LEU A 81 32.65 14.15 19.31
N ASP A 82 33.10 15.40 19.34
CA ASP A 82 32.41 16.47 18.64
C ASP A 82 32.67 16.36 17.13
N PRO A 83 31.63 16.32 16.28
CA PRO A 83 31.81 16.23 14.85
C PRO A 83 32.43 17.52 14.29
N LEU A 84 33.33 17.39 13.32
CA LEU A 84 33.95 18.54 12.68
C LEU A 84 32.93 19.26 11.79
N VAL A 85 32.68 20.55 12.04
CA VAL A 85 31.77 21.34 11.21
C VAL A 85 32.44 21.73 9.90
N VAL A 86 31.80 21.38 8.78
CA VAL A 86 32.32 21.57 7.41
C VAL A 86 31.19 21.95 6.45
N THR A 87 31.54 22.36 5.24
CA THR A 87 30.59 22.59 4.15
C THR A 87 30.53 21.43 3.16
N PRO A 88 29.42 21.25 2.43
CA PRO A 88 29.35 20.29 1.33
C PRO A 88 30.49 20.41 0.31
N THR A 89 30.85 21.63 -0.12
CA THR A 89 31.99 21.84 -1.04
C THR A 89 33.30 21.33 -0.44
N GLN A 90 33.57 21.56 0.85
CA GLN A 90 34.80 21.06 1.48
C GLN A 90 34.91 19.54 1.40
N LEU A 91 33.78 18.83 1.57
CA LEU A 91 33.74 17.37 1.49
C LEU A 91 33.82 16.86 0.05
N SER A 92 33.11 17.46 -0.90
CA SER A 92 33.15 17.00 -2.30
C SER A 92 34.48 17.30 -2.99
N HIS A 93 35.21 18.29 -2.48
CA HIS A 93 36.55 18.68 -2.92
C HIS A 93 37.64 18.08 -2.03
N ASP A 94 37.32 17.11 -1.18
CA ASP A 94 38.35 16.39 -0.43
C ASP A 94 39.36 15.73 -1.40
N GLY A 95 40.60 15.53 -0.97
CA GLY A 95 41.64 14.99 -1.85
C GLY A 95 42.13 15.96 -2.95
N GLN A 96 41.53 17.14 -3.12
CA GLN A 96 42.07 18.14 -4.04
C GLN A 96 43.45 18.60 -3.56
N ASN A 97 44.41 18.59 -4.48
CA ASN A 97 45.84 18.76 -4.21
C ASN A 97 46.55 17.53 -3.59
N GLY A 98 45.90 16.36 -3.61
CA GLY A 98 46.52 15.08 -3.25
C GLY A 98 46.53 14.74 -1.76
N VAL A 99 45.70 15.42 -0.96
CA VAL A 99 45.55 15.17 0.48
C VAL A 99 44.06 15.08 0.84
N GLU A 100 43.67 13.96 1.45
CA GLU A 100 42.33 13.72 1.98
C GLU A 100 42.32 14.12 3.46
N ASN A 101 41.63 15.23 3.76
CA ASN A 101 41.58 15.81 5.10
C ASN A 101 40.35 15.34 5.88
N TYR A 102 39.32 14.83 5.20
CA TYR A 102 38.02 14.56 5.80
C TYR A 102 37.58 13.11 5.68
N GLU A 103 38.15 12.34 4.74
CA GLU A 103 37.85 10.91 4.61
C GLU A 103 38.00 10.17 5.96
N GLY A 104 36.97 9.40 6.32
CA GLY A 104 36.90 8.64 7.57
C GLY A 104 36.56 9.46 8.81
N LEU A 105 36.46 10.80 8.74
CA LEU A 105 36.09 11.64 9.87
C LEU A 105 34.57 11.75 10.05
N LEU A 106 34.14 11.81 11.31
CA LEU A 106 32.83 12.25 11.73
C LEU A 106 32.72 13.77 11.56
N VAL A 107 31.83 14.20 10.69
CA VAL A 107 31.63 15.60 10.32
C VAL A 107 30.17 16.01 10.52
N ARG A 108 29.95 17.32 10.62
CA ARG A 108 28.63 17.95 10.69
C ARG A 108 28.47 18.97 9.57
N LEU A 109 27.38 18.86 8.83
CA LEU A 109 26.90 19.87 7.89
C LEU A 109 25.74 20.63 8.53
N ASN A 110 25.73 21.96 8.41
CA ASN A 110 24.65 22.78 8.94
C ASN A 110 23.78 23.36 7.81
N GLY A 111 22.46 23.34 8.01
CA GLY A 111 21.49 23.99 7.14
C GLY A 111 21.51 23.49 5.69
N VAL A 112 21.68 22.19 5.49
CA VAL A 112 21.63 21.53 4.18
C VAL A 112 20.20 21.18 3.80
N SER A 113 19.94 21.16 2.50
CA SER A 113 18.72 20.60 1.91
C SER A 113 19.08 19.31 1.16
N VAL A 114 18.11 18.42 0.97
CA VAL A 114 18.31 17.16 0.26
C VAL A 114 17.41 17.03 -0.96
N ALA A 115 17.97 16.50 -2.03
CA ALA A 115 17.25 16.13 -3.24
C ALA A 115 17.73 14.75 -3.74
N GLU A 116 16.91 14.10 -4.57
CA GLU A 116 17.38 13.02 -5.44
C GLU A 116 18.55 13.52 -6.28
N ILE A 117 19.42 12.62 -6.74
CA ILE A 117 20.56 12.99 -7.61
C ILE A 117 20.10 13.70 -8.90
N ASN A 118 18.87 13.42 -9.35
CA ASN A 118 18.24 14.08 -10.50
C ASN A 118 17.56 15.43 -10.17
N GLY A 119 17.64 15.90 -8.92
CA GLY A 119 17.02 17.15 -8.44
C GLY A 119 15.58 17.04 -7.96
N SER A 120 14.96 15.86 -8.00
CA SER A 120 13.59 15.67 -7.51
C SER A 120 13.53 15.75 -5.96
N PRO A 121 12.40 16.16 -5.37
CA PRO A 121 12.21 16.13 -3.92
C PRO A 121 12.33 14.71 -3.35
N VAL A 122 12.82 14.59 -2.12
CA VAL A 122 12.89 13.32 -1.37
C VAL A 122 11.73 13.26 -0.39
N THR A 123 10.95 12.18 -0.42
CA THR A 123 9.86 11.94 0.54
C THR A 123 10.32 11.06 1.69
N ASN A 124 10.90 9.90 1.39
CA ASN A 124 11.40 8.95 2.38
C ASN A 124 12.83 8.52 2.04
N TRP A 125 13.62 8.26 3.07
CA TRP A 125 14.95 7.69 2.92
C TRP A 125 14.88 6.24 2.44
N ALA A 126 15.79 5.90 1.54
CA ALA A 126 15.99 4.57 0.97
C ALA A 126 17.48 4.32 0.75
N TYR A 127 17.88 3.05 0.65
CA TYR A 127 19.25 2.61 0.38
C TYR A 127 19.73 3.07 -1.01
N LYS A 128 20.26 4.28 -1.08
CA LYS A 128 20.79 4.92 -2.29
C LYS A 128 21.54 6.21 -1.95
N ASN A 129 22.01 6.89 -2.98
CA ASN A 129 22.66 8.20 -2.87
C ASN A 129 21.65 9.33 -3.11
N TYR A 130 21.83 10.43 -2.38
CA TYR A 130 21.13 11.70 -2.52
C TYR A 130 22.13 12.83 -2.71
N MET A 131 21.64 14.00 -3.11
CA MET A 131 22.45 15.22 -3.15
C MET A 131 22.11 16.11 -1.96
N LEU A 132 23.12 16.50 -1.19
CA LEU A 132 23.01 17.56 -0.20
C LEU A 132 23.44 18.88 -0.83
N THR A 133 22.69 19.95 -0.56
CA THR A 133 23.00 21.30 -0.99
C THR A 133 22.99 22.25 0.19
N GLY A 134 24.09 22.97 0.39
CA GLY A 134 24.30 23.89 1.51
C GLY A 134 23.91 25.33 1.17
N SER A 135 24.89 26.22 1.19
CA SER A 135 24.71 27.67 1.11
C SER A 135 24.41 28.19 -0.29
N SER A 136 24.76 27.43 -1.34
CA SER A 136 24.56 27.78 -2.75
C SER A 136 24.33 26.54 -3.61
N PRO A 137 23.81 26.66 -4.84
CA PRO A 137 23.58 25.51 -5.72
C PRO A 137 24.85 24.72 -6.09
N SER A 138 26.04 25.30 -5.97
CA SER A 138 27.33 24.62 -6.17
C SER A 138 27.92 24.05 -4.87
N ASP A 139 27.34 24.38 -3.73
CA ASP A 139 27.77 23.89 -2.42
C ASP A 139 27.15 22.52 -2.15
N THR A 140 27.71 21.49 -2.79
CA THR A 140 27.11 20.15 -2.81
C THR A 140 28.05 19.03 -2.42
N VAL A 141 27.50 17.97 -1.82
CA VAL A 141 28.15 16.68 -1.57
C VAL A 141 27.09 15.57 -1.66
N GLN A 142 27.49 14.36 -2.03
CA GLN A 142 26.56 13.24 -1.96
C GLN A 142 26.33 12.78 -0.51
N LEU A 143 25.12 12.29 -0.27
CA LEU A 143 24.73 11.56 0.94
C LEU A 143 24.47 10.12 0.57
N ARG A 144 24.95 9.18 1.37
CA ARG A 144 24.66 7.74 1.22
C ARG A 144 23.91 7.24 2.45
N ILE A 145 22.69 6.74 2.23
CA ILE A 145 21.97 5.96 3.24
C ILE A 145 22.38 4.51 3.07
N ASP A 146 22.99 3.94 4.11
CA ASP A 146 23.43 2.55 4.11
C ASP A 146 22.31 1.57 4.46
N ASN A 147 22.36 0.36 3.88
CA ASN A 147 21.30 -0.65 3.99
C ASN A 147 21.16 -1.21 5.41
N ASN A 148 22.19 -1.09 6.23
CA ASN A 148 22.20 -1.57 7.60
C ASN A 148 21.68 -0.55 8.62
N THR A 149 21.42 0.70 8.20
CA THR A 149 20.91 1.75 9.09
C THR A 149 19.40 1.62 9.33
N THR A 150 18.95 2.16 10.46
CA THR A 150 17.51 2.29 10.80
C THR A 150 16.84 3.52 10.19
N ILE A 151 17.55 4.26 9.32
CA ILE A 151 17.06 5.50 8.69
C ILE A 151 16.10 5.19 7.51
N ILE A 152 16.24 4.02 6.89
CA ILE A 152 15.42 3.61 5.74
C ILE A 152 13.93 3.61 6.10
N GLY A 153 13.12 4.23 5.23
CA GLY A 153 11.67 4.37 5.39
C GLY A 153 11.25 5.63 6.15
N MET A 154 12.14 6.28 6.91
CA MET A 154 11.82 7.54 7.58
C MET A 154 11.60 8.67 6.57
N VAL A 155 10.76 9.65 6.93
CA VAL A 155 10.53 10.85 6.12
C VAL A 155 11.80 11.71 6.08
N ALA A 156 12.20 12.15 4.89
CA ALA A 156 13.32 13.07 4.74
C ALA A 156 12.90 14.50 5.11
N PRO A 157 13.76 15.32 5.77
CA PRO A 157 13.43 16.71 6.02
C PRO A 157 13.20 17.45 4.70
N ALA A 158 12.06 18.12 4.58
CA ALA A 158 11.69 18.87 3.38
C ALA A 158 12.30 20.29 3.34
N GLY A 159 12.68 20.85 4.51
CA GLY A 159 13.45 22.09 4.62
C GLY A 159 14.92 21.86 5.00
N LYS A 160 15.56 22.94 5.46
CA LYS A 160 16.97 22.89 5.86
C LYS A 160 17.12 22.18 7.20
N PHE A 161 18.09 21.26 7.27
CA PHE A 161 18.41 20.50 8.46
C PHE A 161 19.93 20.43 8.66
N ASP A 162 20.36 20.09 9.86
CA ASP A 162 21.75 19.76 10.13
C ASP A 162 21.93 18.25 10.06
N LEU A 163 23.09 17.81 9.60
CA LEU A 163 23.39 16.39 9.39
C LEU A 163 24.75 16.04 9.95
N ILE A 164 24.81 14.97 10.73
CA ILE A 164 26.06 14.35 11.19
C ILE A 164 26.30 13.06 10.39
N GLY A 165 27.55 12.76 10.09
CA GLY A 165 27.89 11.50 9.44
C GLY A 165 29.39 11.32 9.28
N VAL A 166 29.82 10.13 8.86
CA VAL A 166 31.21 9.88 8.51
C VAL A 166 31.40 10.08 7.01
N LEU A 167 32.45 10.79 6.61
CA LEU A 167 32.77 10.91 5.19
C LEU A 167 33.38 9.61 4.66
N SER A 168 32.73 9.01 3.66
CA SER A 168 33.24 7.86 2.91
C SER A 168 33.58 8.27 1.48
N GLN A 169 34.20 7.37 0.73
CA GLN A 169 34.49 7.51 -0.69
C GLN A 169 34.04 6.25 -1.44
N TYR A 170 33.45 6.43 -2.61
CA TYR A 170 33.17 5.34 -3.54
C TYR A 170 33.52 5.74 -4.96
N LYS A 171 34.73 5.37 -5.37
CA LYS A 171 35.29 5.58 -6.70
C LYS A 171 36.09 4.36 -7.15
N THR A 172 35.56 3.63 -8.14
CA THR A 172 36.15 2.36 -8.59
C THR A 172 37.31 2.51 -9.58
N THR A 173 37.62 3.73 -10.02
CA THR A 173 38.66 4.00 -11.03
C THR A 173 39.60 5.12 -10.60
N ALA A 174 40.90 4.90 -10.76
CA ALA A 174 41.93 5.92 -10.52
C ALA A 174 41.79 7.13 -11.49
N PRO A 175 42.21 8.35 -11.09
CA PRO A 175 42.74 8.71 -9.76
C PRO A 175 41.63 8.68 -8.69
N PHE A 176 41.92 8.15 -7.51
CA PHE A 176 40.98 8.03 -6.38
C PHE A 176 40.81 9.36 -5.64
N ILE A 177 40.36 10.39 -6.37
CA ILE A 177 40.02 11.72 -5.87
C ILE A 177 38.58 12.00 -6.30
N GLY A 178 37.72 12.36 -5.35
CA GLY A 178 36.28 12.54 -5.59
C GLY A 178 35.47 11.26 -5.37
N GLY A 179 34.15 11.36 -5.57
CA GLY A 179 33.23 10.26 -5.18
C GLY A 179 32.97 10.21 -3.67
N TYR A 180 33.22 11.31 -2.96
CA TYR A 180 32.93 11.41 -1.52
C TYR A 180 31.44 11.44 -1.26
N GLN A 181 31.05 10.74 -0.20
CA GLN A 181 29.66 10.60 0.24
C GLN A 181 29.61 10.63 1.77
N LEU A 182 28.76 11.49 2.32
CA LEU A 182 28.52 11.55 3.76
C LEU A 182 27.55 10.43 4.15
N MET A 183 27.84 9.71 5.24
CA MET A 183 27.02 8.58 5.71
C MET A 183 26.53 8.82 7.15
N PRO A 184 25.23 9.13 7.37
CA PRO A 184 24.65 9.21 8.71
C PRO A 184 24.46 7.81 9.29
N ARG A 185 24.65 7.68 10.60
CA ARG A 185 24.71 6.39 11.31
C ARG A 185 23.35 5.99 11.85
N ILE A 186 22.64 6.96 12.41
CA ILE A 186 21.39 6.78 13.15
C ILE A 186 20.41 7.93 12.87
N PRO A 187 19.10 7.76 13.15
CA PRO A 187 18.12 8.84 12.99
C PRO A 187 18.48 10.15 13.69
N ALA A 188 19.12 10.09 14.85
CA ALA A 188 19.54 11.28 15.61
C ALA A 188 20.66 12.09 14.94
N ASP A 189 21.32 11.53 13.92
CA ASP A 189 22.28 12.28 13.10
C ASP A 189 21.57 13.26 12.13
N ILE A 190 20.25 13.12 11.91
CA ILE A 190 19.41 14.04 11.13
C ILE A 190 18.71 15.00 12.09
N ILE A 191 19.12 16.27 12.09
CA ILE A 191 18.68 17.25 13.08
C ILE A 191 17.83 18.31 12.38
N SER A 192 16.50 18.19 12.49
CA SER A 192 15.54 19.23 12.07
C SER A 192 14.92 19.91 13.29
N ASN A 193 14.80 21.24 13.22
CA ASN A 193 14.14 22.07 14.23
C ASN A 193 12.66 22.37 13.87
N GLY A 194 12.21 21.90 12.71
CA GLY A 194 10.84 22.02 12.22
C GLY A 194 9.95 20.85 12.60
N PRO A 195 8.66 20.91 12.21
CA PRO A 195 7.78 19.75 12.32
C PRO A 195 8.31 18.60 11.46
N ILE A 196 8.02 17.37 11.87
CA ILE A 196 8.35 16.15 11.10
C ILE A 196 7.10 15.30 11.14
N ILE A 197 6.46 15.05 9.99
CA ILE A 197 5.27 14.19 9.94
C ILE A 197 5.64 12.77 10.38
N ASP A 198 5.03 12.29 11.46
CA ASP A 198 5.25 10.97 12.06
C ASP A 198 4.04 10.03 11.88
N LYS A 199 2.83 10.60 11.79
CA LYS A 199 1.61 9.91 11.35
C LYS A 199 1.20 10.45 9.97
N TYR A 200 1.22 9.59 8.96
CA TYR A 200 0.78 9.93 7.60
C TYR A 200 -0.68 10.41 7.61
N PRO A 201 -1.06 11.41 6.78
CA PRO A 201 -2.42 11.93 6.82
C PRO A 201 -3.46 10.89 6.40
N GLU A 202 -4.53 10.76 7.18
CA GLU A 202 -5.65 9.85 6.92
C GLU A 202 -6.95 10.65 6.74
N GLU A 203 -7.81 10.19 5.85
CA GLU A 203 -9.15 10.77 5.67
C GLU A 203 -10.05 10.39 6.84
N VAL A 204 -10.68 11.39 7.46
CA VAL A 204 -11.55 11.20 8.63
C VAL A 204 -12.96 11.75 8.43
N GLU A 205 -13.14 12.69 7.50
CA GLU A 205 -14.44 13.30 7.19
C GLU A 205 -14.61 13.51 5.69
N ILE A 206 -15.33 12.61 5.03
CA ILE A 206 -15.67 12.75 3.61
C ILE A 206 -17.16 13.05 3.48
N THR A 207 -17.48 14.19 2.88
CA THR A 207 -18.86 14.56 2.49
C THR A 207 -18.91 14.85 1.00
N SER A 208 -20.10 15.15 0.49
CA SER A 208 -20.27 15.54 -0.92
C SER A 208 -19.65 16.90 -1.24
N SER A 209 -19.16 17.63 -0.25
CA SER A 209 -18.59 18.98 -0.43
C SER A 209 -17.35 19.26 0.42
N SER A 210 -16.82 18.27 1.13
CA SER A 210 -15.65 18.44 1.99
C SER A 210 -14.82 17.18 2.15
N ILE A 211 -13.53 17.37 2.39
CA ILE A 211 -12.57 16.32 2.75
C ILE A 211 -11.76 16.82 3.96
N GLY A 212 -11.85 16.09 5.06
CA GLY A 212 -11.10 16.32 6.30
C GLY A 212 -9.98 15.30 6.47
N LEU A 213 -8.78 15.80 6.78
CA LEU A 213 -7.60 14.98 7.04
C LEU A 213 -7.12 15.17 8.48
N ASN A 214 -6.66 14.07 9.10
CA ASN A 214 -5.87 14.14 10.33
C ASN A 214 -4.44 13.64 10.09
N TRP A 215 -3.45 14.20 10.78
CA TRP A 215 -2.06 13.74 10.73
C TRP A 215 -1.33 14.10 12.01
N GLY A 216 -0.11 13.56 12.17
CA GLY A 216 0.73 13.81 13.34
C GLY A 216 2.09 14.37 12.96
N THR A 217 2.68 15.16 13.85
CA THR A 217 4.09 15.55 13.76
C THR A 217 4.83 15.27 15.07
N LEU A 218 6.10 14.89 14.97
CA LEU A 218 6.98 14.67 16.12
C LEU A 218 7.28 15.97 16.88
N ASN A 219 7.53 17.05 16.14
CA ASN A 219 7.71 18.40 16.68
C ASN A 219 6.50 19.26 16.32
N PRO A 220 5.98 20.12 17.23
CA PRO A 220 4.78 20.92 16.98
C PRO A 220 4.87 21.77 15.70
N GLY A 221 3.77 21.82 14.95
CA GLY A 221 3.64 22.62 13.74
C GLY A 221 2.22 23.15 13.51
N THR A 222 2.05 24.00 12.51
CA THR A 222 0.71 24.43 12.07
C THR A 222 -0.05 23.31 11.34
N SER A 223 -1.38 23.36 11.30
CA SER A 223 -2.20 22.44 10.50
C SER A 223 -2.55 23.05 9.14
N ARG A 224 -1.95 22.62 8.02
CA ARG A 224 -2.22 23.20 6.69
C ARG A 224 -2.50 22.12 5.64
N LEU A 225 -3.39 22.41 4.70
CA LEU A 225 -3.61 21.59 3.51
C LEU A 225 -3.47 22.45 2.26
N ARG A 226 -2.85 21.91 1.21
CA ARG A 226 -3.01 22.46 -0.15
C ARG A 226 -3.74 21.46 -1.03
N TYR A 227 -4.56 21.95 -1.96
CA TYR A 227 -5.44 21.07 -2.72
C TYR A 227 -5.74 21.58 -4.13
N GLY A 228 -6.12 20.66 -5.02
CA GLY A 228 -6.50 20.94 -6.41
C GLY A 228 -7.09 19.71 -7.08
N LYS A 229 -7.60 19.84 -8.31
CA LYS A 229 -7.96 18.68 -9.15
C LYS A 229 -6.72 18.02 -9.74
N THR A 230 -5.56 18.68 -9.67
CA THR A 230 -4.25 18.16 -10.07
C THR A 230 -3.22 18.26 -8.94
N THR A 231 -2.07 17.61 -9.10
CA THR A 231 -0.93 17.71 -8.17
C THR A 231 -0.25 19.08 -8.16
N SER A 232 -0.73 20.05 -8.96
CA SER A 232 -0.30 21.45 -8.86
C SER A 232 -0.98 22.20 -7.70
N TYR A 233 -2.00 21.59 -7.08
CA TYR A 233 -2.76 22.13 -5.97
C TYR A 233 -3.32 23.54 -6.27
N GLU A 234 -3.86 23.71 -7.48
CA GLU A 234 -4.24 24.99 -8.05
C GLU A 234 -5.42 25.69 -7.35
N MET A 235 -6.11 25.00 -6.42
CA MET A 235 -7.23 25.55 -5.67
C MET A 235 -6.80 26.21 -4.35
N GLY A 236 -5.51 26.14 -4.00
CA GLY A 236 -4.91 26.95 -2.95
C GLY A 236 -4.65 26.19 -1.65
N VAL A 237 -4.56 26.95 -0.56
CA VAL A 237 -4.13 26.49 0.77
C VAL A 237 -5.21 26.78 1.81
N ILE A 238 -5.51 25.80 2.65
CA ILE A 238 -6.31 25.95 3.88
C ILE A 238 -5.38 26.12 5.08
N SER A 239 -5.63 27.18 5.85
CA SER A 239 -4.88 27.57 7.03
C SER A 239 -5.84 27.93 8.17
N PRO A 240 -6.32 26.96 8.97
CA PRO A 240 -7.33 27.21 10.01
C PRO A 240 -6.86 28.23 11.07
N ASP A 241 -5.64 28.06 11.58
CA ASP A 241 -5.00 28.92 12.59
C ASP A 241 -3.48 28.71 12.65
N ASP A 242 -2.71 29.59 13.27
CA ASP A 242 -1.24 29.45 13.44
C ASP A 242 -0.81 28.72 14.74
N VAL A 243 -1.70 27.91 15.36
CA VAL A 243 -1.36 27.18 16.59
C VAL A 243 -0.42 26.02 16.25
N LEU A 244 0.64 25.87 17.06
CA LEU A 244 1.58 24.77 16.95
C LEU A 244 1.11 23.59 17.80
N VAL A 245 0.79 22.48 17.14
CA VAL A 245 0.31 21.24 17.76
C VAL A 245 1.04 20.04 17.16
N ASN A 246 1.00 18.89 17.85
CA ASN A 246 1.50 17.62 17.32
C ASN A 246 0.41 16.85 16.55
N ASP A 247 -0.83 16.91 17.03
CA ASP A 247 -1.98 16.29 16.37
C ASP A 247 -2.72 17.34 15.53
N HIS A 248 -2.79 17.09 14.24
CA HIS A 248 -3.33 18.02 13.27
C HIS A 248 -4.66 17.55 12.72
N PHE A 249 -5.51 18.52 12.41
CA PHE A 249 -6.74 18.32 11.65
C PHE A 249 -7.00 19.54 10.78
N ALA A 250 -7.45 19.32 9.55
CA ALA A 250 -7.90 20.38 8.66
C ALA A 250 -8.90 19.83 7.65
N THR A 251 -9.86 20.68 7.26
CA THR A 251 -10.92 20.33 6.32
C THR A 251 -10.93 21.29 5.14
N VAL A 252 -10.91 20.73 3.94
CA VAL A 252 -11.21 21.45 2.71
C VAL A 252 -12.72 21.42 2.49
N THR A 253 -13.35 22.57 2.22
CA THR A 253 -14.81 22.70 2.02
C THR A 253 -15.13 23.36 0.68
N GLY A 254 -16.39 23.34 0.27
CA GLY A 254 -16.85 23.94 -1.00
C GLY A 254 -16.45 23.13 -2.24
N LEU A 255 -16.28 21.81 -2.07
CA LEU A 255 -15.91 20.89 -3.13
C LEU A 255 -17.13 20.40 -3.93
N ASP A 256 -16.89 19.93 -5.15
CA ASP A 256 -17.89 19.29 -6.01
C ASP A 256 -18.13 17.85 -5.53
N ALA A 257 -19.36 17.34 -5.62
CA ALA A 257 -19.67 15.95 -5.24
C ALA A 257 -19.04 14.94 -6.21
N ALA A 258 -18.77 13.72 -5.72
CA ALA A 258 -18.15 12.62 -6.47
C ALA A 258 -16.93 13.05 -7.31
N THR A 259 -16.11 13.95 -6.76
CA THR A 259 -15.01 14.57 -7.49
C THR A 259 -13.69 14.26 -6.79
N ILE A 260 -12.71 13.87 -7.60
CA ILE A 260 -11.38 13.49 -7.14
C ILE A 260 -10.50 14.74 -7.03
N TYR A 261 -9.84 14.86 -5.88
CA TYR A 261 -8.92 15.92 -5.53
C TYR A 261 -7.56 15.35 -5.14
N ASN A 262 -6.53 16.13 -5.40
CA ASN A 262 -5.18 15.93 -4.90
C ASN A 262 -4.98 16.86 -3.70
N LEU A 263 -4.63 16.31 -2.55
CA LEU A 263 -4.38 17.04 -1.31
C LEU A 263 -2.94 16.77 -0.85
N GLN A 264 -2.35 17.74 -0.16
CA GLN A 264 -1.12 17.53 0.58
C GLN A 264 -1.18 18.26 1.91
N ALA A 265 -0.99 17.51 2.98
CA ALA A 265 -0.86 18.08 4.30
C ALA A 265 0.54 18.63 4.51
N PHE A 266 0.63 19.74 5.24
CA PHE A 266 1.92 20.27 5.65
C PHE A 266 1.82 21.02 6.97
N SER A 267 2.96 21.11 7.64
CA SER A 267 3.09 21.76 8.93
C SER A 267 4.30 22.68 8.93
N VAL A 268 4.15 23.87 9.51
CA VAL A 268 5.18 24.90 9.55
C VAL A 268 5.51 25.22 11.01
N ALA A 269 6.79 25.26 11.36
CA ALA A 269 7.28 25.86 12.60
C ALA A 269 8.77 26.21 12.46
N ASN A 270 9.23 27.21 13.22
CA ASN A 270 10.65 27.57 13.34
C ASN A 270 11.36 27.83 12.00
N GLY A 271 10.63 28.33 10.98
CA GLY A 271 11.19 28.60 9.65
C GLY A 271 11.39 27.35 8.78
N ASP A 272 10.90 26.18 9.20
CA ASP A 272 10.94 24.92 8.48
C ASP A 272 9.50 24.42 8.21
N THR A 273 9.34 23.57 7.19
CA THR A 273 8.05 23.04 6.74
C THR A 273 8.18 21.57 6.40
N SER A 274 7.29 20.74 6.96
CA SER A 274 7.16 19.33 6.61
C SER A 274 5.94 19.11 5.72
N PHE A 275 6.10 18.36 4.63
CA PHE A 275 5.02 18.04 3.69
C PHE A 275 4.79 16.53 3.68
N SER A 276 3.52 16.11 3.58
CA SER A 276 3.17 14.72 3.30
C SER A 276 3.45 14.37 1.82
N GLY A 277 3.29 13.10 1.46
CA GLY A 277 3.06 12.73 0.06
C GLY A 277 1.74 13.32 -0.47
N ASN A 278 1.53 13.24 -1.79
CA ASN A 278 0.22 13.54 -2.39
C ASN A 278 -0.82 12.52 -1.95
N ILE A 279 -2.03 12.99 -1.65
CA ILE A 279 -3.19 12.20 -1.24
C ILE A 279 -4.25 12.37 -2.30
N ILE A 280 -4.65 11.28 -2.93
CA ILE A 280 -5.73 11.26 -3.91
C ILE A 280 -6.99 10.87 -3.14
N SER A 281 -7.96 11.78 -3.06
CA SER A 281 -9.18 11.56 -2.29
C SER A 281 -10.40 12.01 -3.10
N SER A 282 -11.55 11.41 -2.83
CA SER A 282 -12.82 11.77 -3.47
C SER A 282 -13.78 12.32 -2.43
N THR A 283 -14.51 13.37 -2.80
CA THR A 283 -15.76 13.67 -2.10
C THR A 283 -16.76 12.54 -2.29
N SER A 284 -17.71 12.39 -1.36
CA SER A 284 -18.76 11.39 -1.51
C SER A 284 -19.76 11.78 -2.60
N SER A 285 -20.55 10.80 -3.04
CA SER A 285 -21.62 11.02 -4.01
C SER A 285 -22.67 12.01 -3.51
N GLY A 286 -23.28 12.75 -4.43
CA GLY A 286 -24.39 13.66 -4.13
C GLY A 286 -25.69 12.93 -3.78
N ALA A 287 -26.70 13.68 -3.35
CA ALA A 287 -27.98 13.14 -2.86
C ALA A 287 -28.81 12.34 -3.89
N GLU A 288 -28.51 12.46 -5.18
CA GLU A 288 -29.13 11.68 -6.27
C GLU A 288 -28.66 10.21 -6.28
N THR A 289 -27.58 9.91 -5.56
CA THR A 289 -27.06 8.55 -5.38
C THR A 289 -27.70 7.91 -4.15
N THR A 290 -28.31 6.74 -4.33
CA THR A 290 -28.94 5.92 -3.28
C THR A 290 -27.92 5.30 -2.31
N GLY A 291 -26.71 4.97 -2.78
CA GLY A 291 -25.70 4.26 -1.98
C GLY A 291 -26.07 2.80 -1.69
N GLU A 292 -26.95 2.20 -2.50
CA GLU A 292 -27.36 0.80 -2.37
C GLU A 292 -26.18 -0.14 -2.63
N ILE A 293 -26.02 -1.15 -1.75
CA ILE A 293 -25.03 -2.23 -1.89
C ILE A 293 -25.78 -3.55 -1.93
N ASN A 294 -25.77 -4.21 -3.09
CA ASN A 294 -26.47 -5.48 -3.32
C ASN A 294 -25.48 -6.64 -3.32
N VAL A 295 -25.78 -7.70 -2.57
CA VAL A 295 -24.92 -8.89 -2.42
C VAL A 295 -25.66 -10.14 -2.90
N TYR A 296 -24.98 -10.94 -3.73
CA TYR A 296 -25.54 -12.16 -4.30
C TYR A 296 -24.57 -13.33 -4.23
N PHE A 297 -25.12 -14.53 -4.00
CA PHE A 297 -24.40 -15.80 -4.01
C PHE A 297 -25.07 -16.77 -5.00
N ASN A 298 -24.27 -17.49 -5.78
CA ASN A 298 -24.81 -18.43 -6.77
C ASN A 298 -25.17 -19.81 -6.19
N LYS A 299 -24.90 -20.04 -4.90
CA LYS A 299 -25.23 -21.27 -4.16
C LYS A 299 -26.15 -20.97 -2.98
N THR A 300 -26.66 -22.03 -2.34
CA THR A 300 -27.47 -21.90 -1.12
C THR A 300 -26.65 -21.25 -0.01
N VAL A 301 -27.31 -20.40 0.77
CA VAL A 301 -26.75 -19.78 1.99
C VAL A 301 -27.36 -20.43 3.23
N ASN A 302 -26.74 -20.25 4.39
CA ASN A 302 -27.30 -20.67 5.67
C ASN A 302 -27.87 -19.45 6.39
N THR A 303 -29.20 -19.32 6.41
CA THR A 303 -29.90 -18.19 7.03
C THR A 303 -30.07 -18.33 8.55
N ASP A 304 -29.66 -19.45 9.16
CA ASP A 304 -29.76 -19.64 10.62
C ASP A 304 -28.85 -18.67 11.39
N VAL A 305 -27.84 -18.12 10.72
CA VAL A 305 -26.92 -17.10 11.25
C VAL A 305 -27.28 -15.68 10.80
N SER A 306 -28.50 -15.47 10.32
CA SER A 306 -29.00 -14.17 9.87
C SER A 306 -29.19 -13.19 11.04
N SER A 307 -28.73 -11.95 10.86
CA SER A 307 -29.00 -10.83 11.78
C SER A 307 -30.34 -10.11 11.52
N GLY A 308 -31.24 -10.73 10.74
CA GLY A 308 -32.57 -10.20 10.41
C GLY A 308 -32.79 -9.91 8.92
N VAL A 309 -31.73 -9.95 8.10
CA VAL A 309 -31.81 -9.84 6.65
C VAL A 309 -31.13 -11.06 6.02
N ASN A 310 -31.88 -11.82 5.24
CA ASN A 310 -31.37 -13.05 4.64
C ASN A 310 -30.55 -12.76 3.39
N ALA A 311 -29.39 -13.41 3.29
CA ALA A 311 -28.56 -13.39 2.10
C ALA A 311 -29.26 -14.01 0.90
N LEU A 312 -29.02 -13.44 -0.28
CA LEU A 312 -29.60 -13.90 -1.53
C LEU A 312 -28.73 -15.02 -2.12
N GLY A 313 -29.07 -16.26 -1.80
CA GLY A 313 -28.47 -17.47 -2.38
C GLY A 313 -29.18 -17.96 -3.65
N ASN A 314 -28.54 -18.90 -4.36
CA ASN A 314 -29.02 -19.50 -5.63
C ASN A 314 -29.35 -18.48 -6.72
N VAL A 315 -28.64 -17.36 -6.75
CA VAL A 315 -28.88 -16.29 -7.71
C VAL A 315 -28.24 -16.65 -9.06
N ASP A 316 -29.02 -16.52 -10.14
CA ASP A 316 -28.50 -16.61 -11.51
C ASP A 316 -27.74 -15.32 -11.86
N PHE A 317 -26.42 -15.38 -11.71
CA PHE A 317 -25.51 -14.27 -12.03
C PHE A 317 -25.57 -13.84 -13.49
N LYS A 318 -25.77 -14.79 -14.43
CA LYS A 318 -25.93 -14.47 -15.84
C LYS A 318 -27.16 -13.59 -16.04
N ALA A 319 -28.29 -13.96 -15.47
CA ALA A 319 -29.52 -13.18 -15.56
C ALA A 319 -29.36 -11.78 -14.95
N LYS A 320 -28.70 -11.67 -13.79
CA LYS A 320 -28.45 -10.39 -13.11
C LYS A 320 -27.59 -9.44 -13.95
N ILE A 321 -26.46 -9.92 -14.47
CA ILE A 321 -25.57 -9.10 -15.30
C ILE A 321 -26.23 -8.72 -16.62
N ILE A 322 -26.96 -9.63 -17.27
CA ILE A 322 -27.72 -9.31 -18.50
C ILE A 322 -28.79 -8.26 -18.23
N GLN A 323 -29.50 -8.34 -17.08
CA GLN A 323 -30.47 -7.31 -16.69
C GLN A 323 -29.79 -5.95 -16.59
N ARG A 324 -28.62 -5.86 -15.97
CA ARG A 324 -27.88 -4.61 -15.84
C ARG A 324 -27.37 -4.07 -17.18
N ILE A 325 -26.85 -4.93 -18.05
CA ILE A 325 -26.47 -4.57 -19.43
C ILE A 325 -27.67 -4.06 -20.22
N ASN A 326 -28.86 -4.66 -20.05
CA ASN A 326 -30.07 -4.22 -20.72
C ASN A 326 -30.59 -2.88 -20.21
N ASN A 327 -30.39 -2.59 -18.92
CA ASN A 327 -30.79 -1.33 -18.30
C ASN A 327 -29.84 -0.16 -18.61
N ALA A 328 -28.58 -0.44 -18.94
CA ALA A 328 -27.59 0.58 -19.29
C ALA A 328 -28.03 1.41 -20.50
N ARG A 329 -27.84 2.73 -20.40
CA ARG A 329 -28.32 3.73 -21.37
C ARG A 329 -27.20 4.54 -22.01
N ARG A 330 -26.02 4.62 -21.38
CA ARG A 330 -24.93 5.53 -21.77
C ARG A 330 -23.65 4.79 -22.07
N SER A 331 -23.16 4.01 -21.12
CA SER A 331 -21.85 3.37 -21.21
C SER A 331 -21.78 2.06 -20.42
N ILE A 332 -20.86 1.19 -20.84
CA ILE A 332 -20.42 0.01 -20.11
C ILE A 332 -18.91 -0.11 -20.28
N ASP A 333 -18.18 -0.02 -19.18
CA ASP A 333 -16.78 -0.44 -19.12
C ASP A 333 -16.71 -1.82 -18.45
N LEU A 334 -16.07 -2.78 -19.11
CA LEU A 334 -15.99 -4.17 -18.66
C LEU A 334 -14.52 -4.62 -18.60
N ALA A 335 -14.04 -4.98 -17.41
CA ALA A 335 -12.79 -5.72 -17.24
C ALA A 335 -13.11 -7.12 -16.70
N ILE A 336 -12.88 -8.16 -17.51
CA ILE A 336 -13.20 -9.54 -17.13
C ILE A 336 -12.13 -10.55 -17.54
N TYR A 337 -11.66 -11.32 -16.56
CA TYR A 337 -10.66 -12.37 -16.75
C TYR A 337 -11.09 -13.45 -17.76
N SER A 338 -12.34 -13.90 -17.73
CA SER A 338 -12.80 -14.95 -18.65
C SER A 338 -14.27 -14.79 -19.06
N LEU A 339 -14.50 -14.91 -20.36
CA LEU A 339 -15.79 -14.87 -21.02
C LEU A 339 -15.88 -16.08 -21.96
N SER A 340 -16.63 -17.12 -21.60
CA SER A 340 -16.65 -18.36 -22.38
C SER A 340 -17.91 -19.19 -22.18
N GLY A 341 -18.08 -20.23 -23.00
CA GLY A 341 -19.23 -21.12 -22.93
C GLY A 341 -20.55 -20.44 -23.27
N THR A 342 -21.65 -21.05 -22.84
CA THR A 342 -23.01 -20.55 -23.10
C THR A 342 -23.25 -19.25 -22.34
N VAL A 343 -22.84 -19.21 -21.07
CA VAL A 343 -22.95 -18.00 -20.23
C VAL A 343 -22.24 -16.81 -20.88
N GLY A 344 -20.99 -16.97 -21.30
CA GLY A 344 -20.23 -15.89 -21.93
C GLY A 344 -20.82 -15.46 -23.27
N ALA A 345 -21.39 -16.38 -24.04
CA ALA A 345 -22.07 -16.07 -25.30
C ALA A 345 -23.33 -15.22 -25.10
N ASP A 346 -24.12 -15.52 -24.06
CA ASP A 346 -25.30 -14.75 -23.69
C ASP A 346 -24.93 -13.33 -23.24
N VAL A 347 -23.88 -13.21 -22.40
CA VAL A 347 -23.36 -11.90 -21.95
C VAL A 347 -22.82 -11.09 -23.15
N ALA A 348 -22.04 -11.70 -24.04
CA ALA A 348 -21.55 -11.02 -25.24
C ALA A 348 -22.69 -10.55 -26.14
N SER A 349 -23.73 -11.38 -26.31
CA SER A 349 -24.91 -11.02 -27.10
C SER A 349 -25.69 -9.85 -26.47
N ALA A 350 -25.81 -9.82 -25.14
CA ALA A 350 -26.40 -8.69 -24.44
C ALA A 350 -25.61 -7.39 -24.63
N LEU A 351 -24.28 -7.45 -24.60
CA LEU A 351 -23.41 -6.30 -24.88
C LEU A 351 -23.55 -5.82 -26.32
N VAL A 352 -23.60 -6.72 -27.30
CA VAL A 352 -23.86 -6.37 -28.70
C VAL A 352 -25.21 -5.67 -28.85
N ASN A 353 -26.26 -6.19 -28.20
CA ASN A 353 -27.57 -5.55 -28.20
C ASN A 353 -27.53 -4.16 -27.53
N ALA A 354 -26.80 -3.99 -26.43
CA ALA A 354 -26.61 -2.69 -25.80
C ALA A 354 -25.91 -1.70 -26.73
N LYS A 355 -24.85 -2.13 -27.42
CA LYS A 355 -24.20 -1.32 -28.44
C LYS A 355 -25.17 -0.91 -29.55
N SER A 356 -26.02 -1.82 -30.03
CA SER A 356 -27.05 -1.51 -31.03
C SER A 356 -28.07 -0.47 -30.54
N ARG A 357 -28.29 -0.36 -29.21
CA ARG A 357 -29.09 0.72 -28.60
C ARG A 357 -28.33 2.04 -28.46
N GLY A 358 -27.06 2.11 -28.85
CA GLY A 358 -26.22 3.31 -28.76
C GLY A 358 -25.40 3.41 -27.48
N VAL A 359 -25.35 2.37 -26.66
CA VAL A 359 -24.49 2.33 -25.45
C VAL A 359 -23.02 2.25 -25.87
N LYS A 360 -22.19 3.12 -25.29
CA LYS A 360 -20.72 3.10 -25.47
C LYS A 360 -20.16 1.90 -24.70
N ILE A 361 -19.36 1.04 -25.34
CA ILE A 361 -18.82 -0.14 -24.66
C ILE A 361 -17.30 -0.21 -24.86
N ARG A 362 -16.56 -0.40 -23.76
CA ARG A 362 -15.12 -0.70 -23.75
C ARG A 362 -14.89 -2.00 -23.00
N VAL A 363 -14.04 -2.88 -23.53
CA VAL A 363 -13.81 -4.21 -22.94
C VAL A 363 -12.33 -4.50 -22.81
N ILE A 364 -11.92 -4.91 -21.62
CA ILE A 364 -10.57 -5.39 -21.29
C ILE A 364 -10.68 -6.87 -20.90
N GLY A 365 -9.86 -7.70 -21.53
CA GLY A 365 -9.80 -9.15 -21.32
C GLY A 365 -8.40 -9.66 -20.98
N GLU A 366 -8.33 -10.88 -20.46
CA GLU A 366 -7.06 -11.62 -20.30
C GLU A 366 -6.64 -12.20 -21.65
N TYR A 367 -5.39 -11.99 -22.06
CA TYR A 367 -4.89 -12.48 -23.34
C TYR A 367 -5.02 -13.99 -23.48
N ASP A 368 -4.67 -14.76 -22.45
CA ASP A 368 -4.72 -16.22 -22.51
C ASP A 368 -6.13 -16.79 -22.64
N ASN A 369 -7.15 -16.03 -22.23
CA ASN A 369 -8.55 -16.44 -22.28
C ASN A 369 -9.34 -15.87 -23.48
N ARG A 370 -8.69 -15.14 -24.39
CA ARG A 370 -9.36 -14.36 -25.44
C ARG A 370 -9.86 -15.15 -26.65
N THR A 371 -9.49 -16.43 -26.79
CA THR A 371 -9.70 -17.21 -28.04
C THR A 371 -11.08 -17.88 -28.15
N THR A 372 -12.00 -17.59 -27.23
CA THR A 372 -13.35 -18.16 -27.21
C THR A 372 -14.32 -17.37 -28.10
N ALA A 373 -15.41 -18.02 -28.54
CA ALA A 373 -16.40 -17.42 -29.44
C ALA A 373 -17.03 -16.08 -28.94
N PRO A 374 -17.31 -15.88 -27.63
CA PRO A 374 -17.81 -14.61 -27.13
C PRO A 374 -16.92 -13.40 -27.43
N TRP A 375 -15.59 -13.51 -27.31
CA TRP A 375 -14.68 -12.41 -27.62
C TRP A 375 -14.72 -12.04 -29.10
N SER A 376 -14.67 -13.04 -29.98
CA SER A 376 -14.79 -12.85 -31.43
C SER A 376 -16.12 -12.20 -31.81
N ASN A 377 -17.22 -12.53 -31.10
CA ASN A 377 -18.52 -11.92 -31.31
C ASN A 377 -18.51 -10.41 -30.98
N LEU A 378 -17.94 -10.02 -29.84
CA LEU A 378 -17.79 -8.61 -29.45
C LEU A 378 -17.01 -7.83 -30.53
N GLN A 379 -15.84 -8.34 -30.92
CA GLN A 379 -14.97 -7.70 -31.91
C GLN A 379 -15.63 -7.60 -33.29
N SER A 380 -16.29 -8.66 -33.76
CA SER A 380 -16.96 -8.69 -35.07
C SER A 380 -18.15 -7.72 -35.13
N ASN A 381 -18.77 -7.42 -33.99
CA ASN A 381 -19.80 -6.38 -33.85
C ASN A 381 -19.21 -5.01 -33.50
N GLY A 382 -17.90 -4.84 -33.63
CA GLY A 382 -17.15 -3.60 -33.49
C GLY A 382 -17.06 -3.07 -32.05
N ILE A 383 -17.30 -3.90 -31.03
CA ILE A 383 -17.01 -3.51 -29.64
C ILE A 383 -15.48 -3.54 -29.47
N PRO A 384 -14.84 -2.42 -29.07
CA PRO A 384 -13.41 -2.40 -28.79
C PRO A 384 -13.05 -3.35 -27.65
N VAL A 385 -12.10 -4.27 -27.92
CA VAL A 385 -11.55 -5.21 -26.94
C VAL A 385 -10.02 -5.07 -26.94
N ILE A 386 -9.41 -4.89 -25.77
CA ILE A 386 -7.96 -5.01 -25.58
C ILE A 386 -7.63 -6.09 -24.55
N THR A 387 -6.36 -6.46 -24.46
CA THR A 387 -5.83 -7.38 -23.45
C THR A 387 -4.61 -6.80 -22.78
N ASP A 388 -4.10 -7.47 -21.75
CA ASP A 388 -2.83 -7.20 -21.07
C ASP A 388 -1.57 -7.26 -21.97
N TYR A 389 -1.68 -7.80 -23.18
CA TYR A 389 -0.67 -7.69 -24.26
C TYR A 389 -0.82 -6.44 -25.15
N PHE A 390 -1.77 -5.56 -24.88
CA PHE A 390 -2.01 -4.40 -25.74
C PHE A 390 -0.91 -3.35 -25.64
N GLY A 391 -0.44 -2.86 -26.78
CA GLY A 391 0.54 -1.77 -26.85
C GLY A 391 1.92 -2.19 -26.36
N ILE A 392 2.47 -1.48 -25.37
CA ILE A 392 3.81 -1.73 -24.82
C ILE A 392 3.79 -2.64 -23.58
N ASN A 393 2.66 -3.25 -23.26
CA ASN A 393 2.55 -4.24 -22.20
C ASN A 393 3.04 -5.61 -22.70
N ASP A 394 3.61 -6.39 -21.79
CA ASP A 394 4.24 -7.68 -22.09
C ASP A 394 3.39 -8.89 -21.68
N GLY A 395 2.19 -8.64 -21.14
CA GLY A 395 1.30 -9.66 -20.58
C GLY A 395 1.92 -10.43 -19.41
N THR A 396 2.81 -9.80 -18.65
CA THR A 396 3.31 -10.39 -17.41
C THR A 396 2.28 -10.26 -16.29
N GLY A 397 1.88 -11.39 -15.71
CA GLY A 397 0.75 -11.45 -14.78
C GLY A 397 -0.54 -11.81 -15.50
N LEU A 398 -1.68 -11.60 -14.85
CA LEU A 398 -3.00 -11.82 -15.43
C LEU A 398 -3.83 -10.55 -15.28
N MET A 399 -4.62 -10.19 -16.30
CA MET A 399 -5.74 -9.27 -16.14
C MET A 399 -6.87 -10.02 -15.42
N HIS A 400 -6.79 -10.08 -14.10
CA HIS A 400 -7.66 -10.89 -13.27
C HIS A 400 -8.83 -10.08 -12.66
N ASN A 401 -9.03 -8.85 -13.12
CA ASN A 401 -10.21 -8.06 -12.80
C ASN A 401 -11.52 -8.72 -13.29
N LYS A 402 -12.59 -8.47 -12.54
CA LYS A 402 -13.96 -8.95 -12.78
C LYS A 402 -14.91 -7.85 -12.34
N PHE A 403 -14.94 -6.75 -13.08
CA PHE A 403 -15.83 -5.64 -12.78
C PHE A 403 -16.49 -5.04 -14.02
N TYR A 404 -17.64 -4.42 -13.77
CA TYR A 404 -18.43 -3.68 -14.72
C TYR A 404 -18.71 -2.29 -14.15
N ILE A 405 -18.60 -1.25 -14.98
CA ILE A 405 -19.05 0.10 -14.67
C ILE A 405 -20.17 0.43 -15.64
N PHE A 406 -21.35 0.74 -15.11
CA PHE A 406 -22.53 1.06 -15.90
C PHE A 406 -22.80 2.56 -15.87
N ASP A 407 -23.11 3.11 -17.04
CA ASP A 407 -23.52 4.49 -17.32
C ASP A 407 -22.58 5.64 -16.90
N TYR A 408 -21.48 5.39 -16.19
CA TYR A 408 -20.49 6.42 -15.87
C TYR A 408 -19.60 6.77 -17.09
N PRO A 409 -19.24 8.05 -17.34
CA PRO A 409 -19.55 9.25 -16.54
C PRO A 409 -20.78 10.03 -17.03
N ASP A 410 -21.43 9.58 -18.12
CA ASP A 410 -22.47 10.35 -18.83
C ASP A 410 -23.92 10.05 -18.36
N GLY A 411 -24.06 9.17 -17.38
CA GLY A 411 -25.30 8.66 -16.79
C GLY A 411 -25.95 9.62 -15.81
N ALA A 412 -27.22 9.36 -15.51
CA ALA A 412 -27.82 9.93 -14.31
C ALA A 412 -27.25 9.21 -13.08
N ALA A 413 -27.14 9.89 -11.95
CA ALA A 413 -26.53 9.32 -10.76
C ALA A 413 -27.16 7.98 -10.36
N ASP A 414 -28.49 7.90 -10.35
CA ASP A 414 -29.30 6.71 -10.05
C ASP A 414 -29.06 5.51 -11.00
N SER A 415 -28.54 5.76 -12.20
CA SER A 415 -28.24 4.74 -13.22
C SER A 415 -26.79 4.26 -13.19
N ILE A 416 -25.92 4.90 -12.39
CA ILE A 416 -24.51 4.55 -12.28
C ILE A 416 -24.30 3.46 -11.25
N TRP A 417 -23.62 2.39 -11.67
CA TRP A 417 -23.32 1.26 -10.81
C TRP A 417 -21.98 0.62 -11.12
N VAL A 418 -21.31 0.16 -10.07
CA VAL A 418 -20.15 -0.74 -10.16
C VAL A 418 -20.57 -2.14 -9.74
N VAL A 419 -20.26 -3.15 -10.54
CA VAL A 419 -20.48 -4.55 -10.19
C VAL A 419 -19.15 -5.27 -10.18
N LEU A 420 -18.85 -6.01 -9.13
CA LEU A 420 -17.61 -6.78 -9.00
C LEU A 420 -17.83 -8.07 -8.21
N GLY A 421 -16.78 -8.87 -8.08
CA GLY A 421 -16.78 -10.06 -7.24
C GLY A 421 -15.81 -11.10 -7.76
N SER A 422 -16.12 -12.37 -7.49
CA SER A 422 -15.25 -13.47 -7.86
C SER A 422 -15.64 -14.16 -9.18
N TRP A 423 -16.81 -13.81 -9.73
CA TRP A 423 -17.43 -14.50 -10.86
C TRP A 423 -16.74 -14.23 -12.20
N ASN A 424 -16.44 -15.32 -12.91
CA ASN A 424 -16.13 -15.31 -14.33
C ASN A 424 -17.41 -15.69 -15.11
N ALA A 425 -17.67 -15.02 -16.24
CA ALA A 425 -18.82 -15.29 -17.09
C ALA A 425 -18.62 -16.56 -17.94
N THR A 426 -18.60 -17.71 -17.25
CA THR A 426 -18.38 -19.05 -17.81
C THR A 426 -19.42 -20.03 -17.26
N ASP A 427 -19.63 -21.14 -17.97
CA ASP A 427 -20.55 -22.20 -17.53
C ASP A 427 -20.16 -22.77 -16.15
N PRO A 428 -18.90 -23.20 -15.89
CA PRO A 428 -18.51 -23.67 -14.55
C PRO A 428 -18.54 -22.56 -13.50
N GLY A 429 -18.14 -21.33 -13.84
CA GLY A 429 -18.19 -20.20 -12.93
C GLY A 429 -19.61 -19.87 -12.47
N THR A 430 -20.62 -20.16 -13.28
CA THR A 430 -22.02 -19.90 -12.95
C THR A 430 -22.70 -21.07 -12.25
N THR A 431 -22.48 -22.28 -12.76
CA THR A 431 -23.28 -23.46 -12.36
C THR A 431 -22.56 -24.40 -11.39
N SER A 432 -21.23 -24.47 -11.44
CA SER A 432 -20.42 -25.41 -10.67
C SER A 432 -19.79 -24.74 -9.45
N ASP A 433 -19.02 -23.69 -9.68
CA ASP A 433 -18.19 -23.04 -8.67
C ASP A 433 -19.00 -22.25 -7.65
N ARG A 434 -18.42 -21.98 -6.48
CA ARG A 434 -18.97 -21.07 -5.47
C ARG A 434 -18.40 -19.67 -5.70
N GLN A 435 -19.29 -18.72 -5.94
CA GLN A 435 -18.95 -17.37 -6.38
C GLN A 435 -19.88 -16.34 -5.73
N ASN A 436 -19.42 -15.10 -5.65
CA ASN A 436 -20.24 -13.98 -5.24
C ASN A 436 -20.21 -12.85 -6.28
N LEU A 437 -21.26 -12.04 -6.26
CA LEU A 437 -21.33 -10.73 -6.90
C LEU A 437 -21.75 -9.70 -5.86
N ILE A 438 -21.17 -8.52 -5.96
CA ILE A 438 -21.58 -7.34 -5.21
C ILE A 438 -21.74 -6.16 -6.16
N GLU A 439 -22.81 -5.39 -5.98
CA GLU A 439 -23.11 -4.19 -6.77
C GLU A 439 -23.18 -2.97 -5.86
N PHE A 440 -22.61 -1.86 -6.33
CA PHE A 440 -22.62 -0.57 -5.65
C PHE A 440 -23.29 0.44 -6.56
N GLN A 441 -24.34 1.08 -6.07
CA GLN A 441 -24.93 2.26 -6.70
C GLN A 441 -24.20 3.49 -6.15
N ASP A 442 -23.05 3.81 -6.73
CA ASP A 442 -22.23 4.93 -6.26
C ASP A 442 -21.41 5.58 -7.38
N VAL A 443 -21.48 6.92 -7.47
CA VAL A 443 -20.82 7.70 -8.51
C VAL A 443 -19.34 7.91 -8.20
N ALA A 444 -18.99 8.16 -6.94
CA ALA A 444 -17.60 8.36 -6.52
C ALA A 444 -16.77 7.09 -6.74
N LEU A 445 -17.30 5.93 -6.35
CA LEU A 445 -16.66 4.62 -6.58
C LEU A 445 -16.53 4.32 -8.08
N ALA A 446 -17.57 4.62 -8.88
CA ALA A 446 -17.50 4.47 -10.34
C ALA A 446 -16.39 5.33 -10.96
N GLY A 447 -16.17 6.53 -10.43
CA GLY A 447 -15.05 7.39 -10.82
C GLY A 447 -13.69 6.75 -10.57
N ALA A 448 -13.49 6.12 -9.41
CA ALA A 448 -12.24 5.44 -9.09
C ALA A 448 -12.00 4.20 -9.96
N TYR A 449 -13.02 3.36 -10.15
CA TYR A 449 -12.94 2.20 -11.04
C TYR A 449 -12.74 2.61 -12.51
N GLN A 450 -13.24 3.78 -12.94
CA GLN A 450 -12.97 4.28 -14.29
C GLN A 450 -11.52 4.72 -14.44
N ILE A 451 -10.87 5.31 -13.43
CA ILE A 451 -9.44 5.63 -13.49
C ILE A 451 -8.62 4.35 -13.66
N GLU A 452 -8.89 3.32 -12.86
CA GLU A 452 -8.27 2.00 -12.99
C GLU A 452 -8.47 1.42 -14.40
N PHE A 453 -9.71 1.46 -14.92
CA PHE A 453 -10.01 1.00 -16.27
C PHE A 453 -9.24 1.79 -17.33
N GLU A 454 -9.20 3.12 -17.21
CA GLU A 454 -8.57 4.03 -18.15
C GLU A 454 -7.04 3.94 -18.15
N GLU A 455 -6.43 3.56 -17.03
CA GLU A 455 -5.01 3.25 -16.95
C GLU A 455 -4.66 2.04 -17.81
N MET A 456 -5.44 0.95 -17.70
CA MET A 456 -5.29 -0.22 -18.57
C MET A 456 -5.67 0.11 -20.03
N TRP A 457 -6.69 0.93 -20.26
CA TRP A 457 -7.13 1.35 -21.60
C TRP A 457 -6.16 2.31 -22.30
N GLY A 458 -5.44 3.12 -21.52
CA GLY A 458 -4.54 4.18 -21.96
C GLY A 458 -5.21 5.49 -22.38
N SER A 459 -6.55 5.60 -22.34
CA SER A 459 -7.25 6.81 -22.78
C SER A 459 -8.64 6.97 -22.13
N LYS A 460 -9.20 8.18 -22.19
CA LYS A 460 -10.57 8.49 -21.76
C LYS A 460 -11.65 8.30 -22.84
N THR A 461 -11.24 7.85 -24.01
CA THR A 461 -12.11 7.76 -25.19
C THR A 461 -12.52 6.32 -25.45
N LEU A 462 -13.45 6.13 -26.39
CA LEU A 462 -13.79 4.80 -26.91
C LEU A 462 -12.62 4.08 -27.58
N GLN A 463 -11.54 4.78 -27.93
CA GLN A 463 -10.37 4.19 -28.58
C GLN A 463 -9.23 4.03 -27.55
N PRO A 464 -8.65 2.84 -27.41
CA PRO A 464 -7.54 2.62 -26.49
C PRO A 464 -6.26 3.28 -27.02
N ASN A 465 -5.33 3.62 -26.14
CA ASN A 465 -4.03 4.19 -26.52
C ASN A 465 -2.90 3.25 -26.09
N ALA A 466 -2.21 2.70 -27.07
CA ALA A 466 -1.17 1.68 -26.88
C ALA A 466 0.06 2.17 -26.10
N GLN A 467 0.41 3.45 -26.23
CA GLN A 467 1.58 4.05 -25.59
C GLN A 467 1.32 4.36 -24.11
N ASN A 468 0.07 4.72 -23.79
CA ASN A 468 -0.33 5.12 -22.44
C ASN A 468 -0.90 3.97 -21.62
N SER A 469 -1.35 2.88 -22.24
CA SER A 469 -1.91 1.70 -21.56
C SER A 469 -0.90 1.07 -20.60
N ARG A 470 -1.36 0.67 -19.39
CA ARG A 470 -0.53 0.09 -18.32
C ARG A 470 -1.27 -1.08 -17.65
N PHE A 471 -0.65 -2.25 -17.64
CA PHE A 471 -1.08 -3.45 -16.91
C PHE A 471 0.02 -3.91 -15.95
N GLY A 472 -0.35 -4.74 -14.98
CA GLY A 472 0.56 -5.39 -14.04
C GLY A 472 1.50 -4.38 -13.36
N ALA A 473 2.78 -4.71 -13.30
CA ALA A 473 3.81 -3.90 -12.60
C ALA A 473 3.99 -2.48 -13.17
N ARG A 474 3.42 -2.17 -14.35
CA ARG A 474 3.45 -0.82 -14.89
C ARG A 474 2.39 0.07 -14.23
N LYS A 475 1.33 -0.46 -13.64
CA LYS A 475 0.29 0.38 -13.05
C LYS A 475 0.80 1.27 -11.92
N LEU A 476 0.09 2.37 -11.67
CA LEU A 476 0.38 3.36 -10.64
C LEU A 476 -0.73 3.34 -9.59
N ASN A 477 -0.37 3.61 -8.34
CA ASN A 477 -1.38 3.92 -7.33
C ASN A 477 -1.87 5.36 -7.59
N ASN A 478 -3.00 5.48 -8.29
CA ASN A 478 -3.54 6.75 -8.80
C ASN A 478 -5.04 6.92 -8.53
N THR A 479 -5.63 6.07 -7.70
CA THR A 479 -7.06 6.10 -7.37
C THR A 479 -7.28 6.54 -5.92
N PRO A 480 -8.42 7.19 -5.60
CA PRO A 480 -8.81 7.36 -4.21
C PRO A 480 -9.18 6.01 -3.59
N HIS A 481 -8.83 5.81 -2.32
CA HIS A 481 -9.07 4.54 -1.64
C HIS A 481 -10.26 4.57 -0.70
N THR A 482 -10.69 5.73 -0.20
CA THR A 482 -11.70 5.84 0.86
C THR A 482 -13.01 6.44 0.32
N PHE A 483 -14.15 5.81 0.62
CA PHE A 483 -15.48 6.22 0.16
C PHE A 483 -16.52 6.11 1.28
N ILE A 484 -17.53 6.99 1.22
CA ILE A 484 -18.74 6.91 2.03
C ILE A 484 -19.93 6.62 1.12
N ILE A 485 -20.44 5.38 1.18
CA ILE A 485 -21.50 4.87 0.29
C ILE A 485 -22.72 4.50 1.13
N GLY A 486 -23.81 5.25 0.96
CA GLY A 486 -25.04 5.00 1.74
C GLY A 486 -24.80 5.02 3.26
N GLY A 487 -23.92 5.91 3.72
CA GLY A 487 -23.49 6.04 5.12
C GLY A 487 -22.45 5.00 5.59
N LYS A 488 -21.98 4.10 4.71
CA LYS A 488 -21.02 3.04 5.04
C LYS A 488 -19.62 3.42 4.58
N HIS A 489 -18.61 3.10 5.39
CA HIS A 489 -17.22 3.26 5.01
C HIS A 489 -16.80 2.10 4.10
N VAL A 490 -16.37 2.43 2.89
CA VAL A 490 -15.91 1.49 1.86
C VAL A 490 -14.52 1.90 1.41
N GLU A 491 -13.60 0.95 1.37
CA GLU A 491 -12.27 1.12 0.81
C GLU A 491 -12.16 0.34 -0.52
N SER A 492 -11.37 0.83 -1.49
CA SER A 492 -11.09 0.15 -2.77
C SER A 492 -9.61 0.19 -3.11
N TYR A 493 -9.08 -0.96 -3.55
CA TYR A 493 -7.66 -1.15 -3.88
C TYR A 493 -7.47 -1.98 -5.14
N PHE A 494 -6.42 -1.67 -5.90
CA PHE A 494 -6.05 -2.31 -7.14
C PHE A 494 -4.61 -2.85 -7.12
N SER A 495 -4.45 -4.13 -7.40
CA SER A 495 -3.11 -4.73 -7.53
C SER A 495 -2.57 -4.57 -8.95
N PRO A 496 -1.24 -4.63 -9.12
CA PRO A 496 -0.20 -4.75 -8.07
C PRO A 496 0.24 -3.41 -7.47
N SER A 497 -0.23 -2.27 -8.00
CA SER A 497 0.25 -0.93 -7.65
C SER A 497 0.00 -0.52 -6.21
N ASP A 498 -1.13 -0.95 -5.63
CA ASP A 498 -1.60 -0.41 -4.35
C ASP A 498 -1.07 -1.21 -3.15
N ARG A 499 -0.39 -2.32 -3.40
CA ARG A 499 0.07 -3.26 -2.36
C ARG A 499 -1.07 -3.79 -1.47
N THR A 500 -2.17 -4.17 -2.12
CA THR A 500 -3.46 -4.58 -1.54
C THR A 500 -3.34 -5.54 -0.35
N THR A 501 -2.40 -6.50 -0.39
CA THR A 501 -2.20 -7.48 0.70
C THR A 501 -1.99 -6.80 2.05
N SER A 502 -1.31 -5.64 2.09
CA SER A 502 -1.07 -4.91 3.34
C SER A 502 -2.34 -4.34 3.97
N PHE A 503 -3.31 -3.89 3.15
CA PHE A 503 -4.61 -3.38 3.61
C PHE A 503 -5.54 -4.52 4.06
N ILE A 504 -5.48 -5.66 3.38
CA ILE A 504 -6.13 -6.89 3.85
C ILE A 504 -5.57 -7.30 5.21
N ALA A 505 -4.24 -7.33 5.37
CA ALA A 505 -3.58 -7.64 6.64
C ALA A 505 -3.99 -6.66 7.75
N LYS A 506 -3.98 -5.35 7.47
CA LYS A 506 -4.43 -4.29 8.40
C LYS A 506 -5.86 -4.56 8.86
N THR A 507 -6.75 -4.93 7.95
CA THR A 507 -8.16 -5.21 8.25
C THR A 507 -8.35 -6.49 9.06
N LEU A 508 -7.65 -7.58 8.71
CA LEU A 508 -7.64 -8.80 9.54
C LEU A 508 -7.09 -8.52 10.95
N GLY A 509 -6.09 -7.64 11.06
CA GLY A 509 -5.52 -7.20 12.33
C GLY A 509 -6.51 -6.45 13.24
N LYS A 510 -7.59 -5.87 12.68
CA LYS A 510 -8.66 -5.22 13.46
C LYS A 510 -9.56 -6.22 14.20
N ALA A 511 -9.51 -7.50 13.84
CA ALA A 511 -10.39 -8.53 14.39
C ALA A 511 -10.21 -8.73 15.90
N LYS A 512 -11.34 -8.70 16.62
CA LYS A 512 -11.43 -8.91 18.06
C LYS A 512 -12.00 -10.28 18.43
N LYS A 513 -12.99 -10.77 17.68
CA LYS A 513 -13.74 -12.00 18.00
C LYS A 513 -13.56 -13.10 16.97
N SER A 514 -13.72 -12.80 15.69
CA SER A 514 -13.72 -13.82 14.64
C SER A 514 -13.14 -13.36 13.31
N ILE A 515 -12.45 -14.28 12.63
CA ILE A 515 -12.16 -14.20 11.20
C ILE A 515 -12.73 -15.45 10.54
N ASN A 516 -13.61 -15.25 9.56
CA ASN A 516 -14.19 -16.30 8.72
C ASN A 516 -13.81 -16.02 7.25
N ALA A 517 -12.99 -16.85 6.61
CA ALA A 517 -12.48 -16.56 5.26
C ALA A 517 -12.64 -17.73 4.31
N ALA A 518 -13.02 -17.45 3.06
CA ALA A 518 -13.13 -18.42 1.98
C ALA A 518 -12.30 -17.96 0.78
N ILE A 519 -11.22 -18.69 0.48
CA ILE A 519 -10.16 -18.26 -0.43
C ILE A 519 -9.82 -19.38 -1.41
N LEU A 520 -9.80 -19.08 -2.71
CA LEU A 520 -9.37 -20.04 -3.73
C LEU A 520 -7.89 -20.42 -3.56
N SER A 521 -6.98 -19.43 -3.65
CA SER A 521 -5.54 -19.65 -3.51
C SER A 521 -4.96 -18.76 -2.41
N PHE A 522 -4.22 -19.38 -1.48
CA PHE A 522 -3.71 -18.73 -0.28
C PHE A 522 -2.23 -19.07 -0.06
N THR A 523 -1.34 -18.17 -0.47
CA THR A 523 0.14 -18.32 -0.36
C THR A 523 0.85 -17.19 0.40
N ARG A 524 0.15 -16.09 0.76
CA ARG A 524 0.73 -14.97 1.53
C ARG A 524 0.84 -15.28 3.04
N ARG A 525 2.05 -15.22 3.59
CA ARG A 525 2.34 -15.57 4.99
C ARG A 525 1.85 -14.51 5.98
N GLU A 526 1.93 -13.24 5.62
CA GLU A 526 1.49 -12.13 6.47
C GLU A 526 -0.01 -12.15 6.79
N LEU A 527 -0.83 -12.68 5.87
CA LEU A 527 -2.27 -12.83 6.07
C LEU A 527 -2.55 -14.02 6.99
N SER A 528 -1.84 -15.14 6.84
CA SER A 528 -1.96 -16.28 7.75
C SER A 528 -1.42 -15.95 9.15
N ASP A 529 -0.36 -15.13 9.27
CA ASP A 529 0.15 -14.62 10.54
C ASP A 529 -0.89 -13.75 11.27
N SER A 530 -1.66 -12.94 10.53
CA SER A 530 -2.75 -12.12 11.09
C SER A 530 -3.87 -12.99 11.68
N ILE A 531 -4.24 -14.08 10.97
CA ILE A 531 -5.22 -15.06 11.44
C ILE A 531 -4.72 -15.82 12.67
N VAL A 532 -3.48 -16.32 12.61
CA VAL A 532 -2.85 -17.02 13.75
C VAL A 532 -2.74 -16.10 14.96
N SER A 533 -2.49 -14.80 14.75
CA SER A 533 -2.44 -13.82 15.83
C SER A 533 -3.79 -13.66 16.53
N LEU A 534 -4.91 -13.66 15.80
CA LEU A 534 -6.24 -13.69 16.42
C LEU A 534 -6.49 -15.00 17.18
N HIS A 535 -6.16 -16.13 16.56
CA HIS A 535 -6.33 -17.45 17.18
C HIS A 535 -5.60 -17.56 18.52
N LYS A 536 -4.35 -17.08 18.57
CA LYS A 536 -3.54 -17.04 19.80
C LYS A 536 -4.12 -16.12 20.89
N ARG A 537 -4.93 -15.13 20.52
CA ARG A 537 -5.70 -14.30 21.47
C ARG A 537 -7.01 -14.95 21.93
N GLY A 538 -7.30 -16.18 21.47
CA GLY A 538 -8.54 -16.90 21.77
C GLY A 538 -9.72 -16.54 20.87
N GLY A 539 -9.49 -15.82 19.77
CA GLY A 539 -10.53 -15.53 18.79
C GLY A 539 -10.82 -16.72 17.86
N GLU A 540 -12.01 -16.73 17.29
CA GLU A 540 -12.51 -17.77 16.40
C GLU A 540 -11.93 -17.58 14.99
N THR A 541 -11.28 -18.61 14.45
CA THR A 541 -10.62 -18.52 13.15
C THR A 541 -11.01 -19.69 12.27
N ARG A 542 -11.90 -19.45 11.31
CA ARG A 542 -12.47 -20.46 10.42
C ARG A 542 -12.10 -20.14 8.97
N ILE A 543 -11.29 -20.98 8.35
CA ILE A 543 -10.71 -20.72 7.04
C ILE A 543 -11.06 -21.86 6.08
N LEU A 544 -11.61 -21.53 4.92
CA LEU A 544 -11.85 -22.45 3.82
C LEU A 544 -10.89 -22.14 2.68
N VAL A 545 -10.19 -23.18 2.21
CA VAL A 545 -9.38 -23.10 1.00
C VAL A 545 -9.82 -24.13 -0.04
N ASP A 546 -9.64 -23.81 -1.32
CA ASP A 546 -10.03 -24.70 -2.40
C ASP A 546 -9.20 -25.99 -2.43
N ASN A 547 -7.88 -25.86 -2.25
CA ASN A 547 -6.92 -26.96 -2.23
C ASN A 547 -5.74 -26.67 -1.29
N ASN A 548 -4.87 -27.67 -1.08
CA ASN A 548 -3.61 -27.57 -0.33
C ASN A 548 -2.40 -28.01 -1.17
N THR A 549 -2.53 -27.99 -2.49
CA THR A 549 -1.50 -28.46 -3.43
C THR A 549 -0.72 -27.32 -4.07
N ASP A 550 -1.23 -26.09 -4.00
CA ASP A 550 -0.52 -24.91 -4.48
C ASP A 550 0.86 -24.77 -3.81
N THR A 551 1.90 -24.48 -4.59
CA THR A 551 3.23 -24.24 -4.06
C THR A 551 3.23 -23.03 -3.12
N GLY A 552 3.73 -23.21 -1.90
CA GLY A 552 3.76 -22.15 -0.89
C GLY A 552 2.41 -21.90 -0.20
N ASN A 553 1.44 -22.82 -0.33
CA ASN A 553 0.16 -22.69 0.35
C ASN A 553 0.30 -22.59 1.87
N GLN A 554 -0.67 -21.92 2.50
CA GLN A 554 -0.68 -21.66 3.94
C GLN A 554 -1.49 -22.69 4.74
N PHE A 555 -2.04 -23.74 4.11
CA PHE A 555 -2.93 -24.72 4.78
C PHE A 555 -2.24 -25.39 5.97
N SER A 556 -1.08 -26.03 5.74
CA SER A 556 -0.34 -26.74 6.79
C SER A 556 0.17 -25.81 7.89
N TYR A 557 0.49 -24.56 7.55
CA TYR A 557 0.91 -23.56 8.53
C TYR A 557 -0.24 -23.15 9.45
N LEU A 558 -1.42 -22.86 8.90
CA LEU A 558 -2.62 -22.55 9.67
C LEU A 558 -3.01 -23.73 10.58
N GLN A 559 -3.04 -24.94 10.01
CA GLN A 559 -3.40 -26.16 10.73
C GLN A 559 -2.43 -26.43 11.90
N SER A 560 -1.12 -26.31 11.67
CA SER A 560 -0.11 -26.52 12.74
C SER A 560 -0.16 -25.46 13.85
N ASN A 561 -0.80 -24.31 13.62
CA ASN A 561 -1.01 -23.26 14.63
C ASN A 561 -2.39 -23.33 15.30
N GLY A 562 -3.17 -24.39 15.06
CA GLY A 562 -4.46 -24.62 15.70
C GLY A 562 -5.64 -23.88 15.06
N VAL A 563 -5.42 -23.16 13.96
CA VAL A 563 -6.50 -22.52 13.21
C VAL A 563 -7.41 -23.59 12.58
N ASP A 564 -8.72 -23.39 12.65
CA ASP A 564 -9.68 -24.26 11.99
C ASP A 564 -9.69 -23.98 10.48
N VAL A 565 -8.85 -24.72 9.77
CA VAL A 565 -8.70 -24.63 8.32
C VAL A 565 -9.17 -25.92 7.66
N LEU A 566 -10.08 -25.78 6.69
CA LEU A 566 -10.66 -26.89 5.95
C LEU A 566 -10.48 -26.72 4.44
N LEU A 567 -10.41 -27.86 3.76
CA LEU A 567 -10.53 -27.92 2.30
C LEU A 567 -12.01 -27.84 1.93
N LYS A 568 -12.32 -27.27 0.76
CA LYS A 568 -13.71 -27.17 0.28
C LYS A 568 -14.43 -28.53 0.29
N GLY A 569 -15.73 -28.47 0.58
CA GLY A 569 -16.65 -29.57 0.33
C GLY A 569 -17.16 -29.59 -1.12
N GLY A 570 -17.60 -30.75 -1.59
CA GLY A 570 -18.29 -30.92 -2.86
C GLY A 570 -17.43 -30.74 -4.14
N THR A 571 -18.11 -30.71 -5.28
CA THR A 571 -17.50 -30.52 -6.61
C THR A 571 -17.42 -29.03 -7.00
N GLY A 572 -16.69 -28.73 -8.07
CA GLY A 572 -16.41 -27.35 -8.49
C GLY A 572 -15.40 -26.66 -7.59
N LEU A 573 -15.05 -25.43 -7.95
CA LEU A 573 -14.10 -24.62 -7.20
C LEU A 573 -14.79 -23.87 -6.04
N LEU A 574 -14.08 -23.71 -4.93
CA LEU A 574 -14.33 -22.65 -3.97
C LEU A 574 -13.66 -21.39 -4.50
N HIS A 575 -14.33 -20.71 -5.42
CA HIS A 575 -13.72 -19.60 -6.14
C HIS A 575 -13.95 -18.25 -5.47
N HIS A 576 -14.33 -18.23 -4.19
CA HIS A 576 -14.34 -17.02 -3.39
C HIS A 576 -12.95 -16.46 -3.11
N LYS A 577 -12.92 -15.15 -2.82
CA LYS A 577 -11.80 -14.43 -2.24
C LYS A 577 -12.37 -13.42 -1.25
N TYR A 578 -12.79 -13.88 -0.08
CA TYR A 578 -13.33 -12.98 0.94
C TYR A 578 -12.96 -13.37 2.36
N ALA A 579 -13.03 -12.38 3.25
CA ALA A 579 -13.00 -12.56 4.69
C ALA A 579 -14.08 -11.72 5.37
N VAL A 580 -14.70 -12.30 6.38
CA VAL A 580 -15.69 -11.69 7.26
C VAL A 580 -15.08 -11.56 8.64
N ILE A 581 -14.99 -10.33 9.13
CA ILE A 581 -14.40 -9.98 10.42
C ILE A 581 -15.52 -9.53 11.35
N ASP A 582 -15.59 -10.14 12.53
CA ASP A 582 -16.48 -9.75 13.65
C ASP A 582 -17.94 -9.49 13.24
N ALA A 583 -18.54 -10.35 12.42
CA ALA A 583 -19.93 -10.23 11.96
C ALA A 583 -20.97 -10.59 13.05
N TYR A 584 -20.82 -9.96 14.21
CA TYR A 584 -21.68 -10.07 15.37
C TYR A 584 -22.47 -8.78 15.59
N PRO A 585 -23.73 -8.85 16.05
CA PRO A 585 -24.50 -7.68 16.45
C PRO A 585 -23.73 -6.80 17.45
N GLY A 586 -23.68 -5.50 17.18
CA GLY A 586 -23.03 -4.50 18.05
C GLY A 586 -21.50 -4.37 17.90
N GLU A 587 -20.86 -5.22 17.08
CA GLU A 587 -19.43 -5.10 16.78
C GLU A 587 -19.18 -4.24 15.54
N ILE A 588 -17.96 -3.69 15.42
CA ILE A 588 -17.50 -3.11 14.16
C ILE A 588 -17.07 -4.25 13.26
N SER A 589 -17.93 -4.61 12.31
CA SER A 589 -17.68 -5.69 11.37
C SER A 589 -17.04 -5.20 10.07
N TYR A 590 -16.25 -6.06 9.44
CA TYR A 590 -15.66 -5.79 8.14
C TYR A 590 -15.88 -6.96 7.17
N LEU A 591 -16.12 -6.64 5.91
CA LEU A 591 -16.02 -7.55 4.78
C LEU A 591 -14.81 -7.15 3.94
N VAL A 592 -13.97 -8.11 3.56
CA VAL A 592 -13.00 -7.98 2.46
C VAL A 592 -13.47 -8.85 1.32
N THR A 593 -13.61 -8.34 0.09
CA THR A 593 -13.93 -9.16 -1.08
C THR A 593 -13.43 -8.56 -2.40
N GLY A 594 -13.40 -9.35 -3.47
CA GLY A 594 -12.97 -8.90 -4.80
C GLY A 594 -12.48 -10.06 -5.67
N SER A 595 -11.60 -9.74 -6.62
CA SER A 595 -10.95 -10.75 -7.48
C SER A 595 -9.66 -11.30 -6.89
N HIS A 596 -9.05 -10.57 -5.96
CA HIS A 596 -7.71 -10.78 -5.43
C HIS A 596 -7.58 -12.06 -4.60
N ASN A 597 -6.90 -13.07 -5.15
CA ASN A 597 -6.47 -14.23 -4.36
C ASN A 597 -5.45 -13.79 -3.30
N TRP A 598 -5.32 -14.52 -2.20
CA TRP A 598 -4.31 -14.21 -1.18
C TRP A 598 -2.96 -14.82 -1.55
N SER A 599 -2.47 -14.50 -2.74
CA SER A 599 -1.29 -15.11 -3.35
C SER A 599 -0.23 -14.10 -3.81
N SER A 600 1.01 -14.55 -3.95
CA SER A 600 2.10 -13.69 -4.42
C SER A 600 1.90 -13.14 -5.83
N SER A 601 1.22 -13.87 -6.71
CA SER A 601 0.90 -13.38 -8.06
C SER A 601 -0.18 -12.29 -8.02
N ALA A 602 -1.20 -12.45 -7.19
CA ALA A 602 -2.24 -11.42 -7.02
C ALA A 602 -1.65 -10.09 -6.52
N GLU A 603 -0.67 -10.15 -5.62
CA GLU A 603 -0.02 -8.96 -5.08
C GLU A 603 1.00 -8.31 -6.03
N ASN A 604 1.83 -9.11 -6.70
CA ASN A 604 3.03 -8.59 -7.37
C ASN A 604 2.90 -8.51 -8.90
N SER A 605 1.92 -9.19 -9.51
CA SER A 605 1.84 -9.28 -10.97
C SER A 605 0.44 -9.06 -11.54
N ASN A 606 -0.60 -9.63 -10.94
CA ASN A 606 -1.94 -9.61 -11.55
C ASN A 606 -2.65 -8.27 -11.32
N ASP A 607 -3.45 -7.88 -12.31
CA ASP A 607 -4.44 -6.82 -12.15
C ASP A 607 -5.63 -7.38 -11.39
N GLU A 608 -5.86 -6.87 -10.18
CA GLU A 608 -6.93 -7.31 -9.28
C GLU A 608 -7.63 -6.10 -8.70
N ASN A 609 -8.86 -6.28 -8.24
CA ASN A 609 -9.56 -5.30 -7.41
C ASN A 609 -10.03 -5.94 -6.11
N THR A 610 -10.03 -5.13 -5.03
CA THR A 610 -10.50 -5.51 -3.70
C THR A 610 -11.27 -4.35 -3.09
N VAL A 611 -12.41 -4.66 -2.47
CA VAL A 611 -13.15 -3.73 -1.62
C VAL A 611 -13.13 -4.20 -0.17
N ILE A 612 -13.06 -3.23 0.74
CA ILE A 612 -13.21 -3.46 2.19
C ILE A 612 -14.39 -2.65 2.67
N ILE A 613 -15.37 -3.28 3.30
CA ILE A 613 -16.63 -2.65 3.72
C ILE A 613 -16.76 -2.77 5.22
N GLN A 614 -16.85 -1.64 5.91
CA GLN A 614 -17.18 -1.60 7.33
C GLN A 614 -18.69 -1.49 7.50
N ASP A 615 -19.37 -2.64 7.57
CA ASP A 615 -20.82 -2.72 7.78
C ASP A 615 -21.23 -4.10 8.32
N GLY A 616 -21.98 -4.10 9.42
CA GLY A 616 -22.42 -5.33 10.10
C GLY A 616 -23.44 -6.15 9.30
N LEU A 617 -24.32 -5.50 8.54
CA LEU A 617 -25.29 -6.18 7.70
C LEU A 617 -24.60 -6.88 6.53
N ILE A 618 -23.78 -6.17 5.76
CA ILE A 618 -23.06 -6.73 4.61
C ILE A 618 -22.11 -7.86 5.05
N ALA A 619 -21.41 -7.70 6.18
CA ALA A 619 -20.59 -8.75 6.76
C ALA A 619 -21.42 -10.00 7.14
N ASN A 620 -22.62 -9.81 7.71
CA ASN A 620 -23.52 -10.93 8.04
C ASN A 620 -24.07 -11.64 6.79
N LEU A 621 -24.36 -10.94 5.69
CA LEU A 621 -24.79 -11.58 4.45
C LEU A 621 -23.72 -12.56 3.93
N TYR A 622 -22.44 -12.17 3.99
CA TYR A 622 -21.33 -13.06 3.67
C TYR A 622 -21.09 -14.15 4.72
N LEU A 623 -21.40 -13.91 6.00
CA LEU A 623 -21.35 -14.94 7.05
C LEU A 623 -22.37 -16.06 6.77
N GLN A 624 -23.56 -15.73 6.27
CA GLN A 624 -24.58 -16.72 5.89
C GLN A 624 -24.09 -17.64 4.75
N GLU A 625 -23.42 -17.08 3.74
CA GLU A 625 -22.75 -17.87 2.69
C GLU A 625 -21.61 -18.70 3.28
N PHE A 626 -20.71 -18.08 4.06
CA PHE A 626 -19.57 -18.75 4.66
C PHE A 626 -20.00 -19.96 5.48
N THR A 627 -21.02 -19.80 6.32
CA THR A 627 -21.54 -20.83 7.21
C THR A 627 -22.04 -22.05 6.42
N ALA A 628 -22.73 -21.83 5.30
CA ALA A 628 -23.16 -22.92 4.42
C ALA A 628 -21.96 -23.70 3.86
N ARG A 629 -20.94 -22.98 3.39
CA ARG A 629 -19.72 -23.57 2.82
C ARG A 629 -18.86 -24.27 3.87
N TYR A 630 -18.81 -23.72 5.07
CA TYR A 630 -18.06 -24.27 6.20
C TYR A 630 -18.65 -25.61 6.65
N TYR A 631 -19.98 -25.69 6.79
CA TYR A 631 -20.64 -26.97 7.10
C TYR A 631 -20.59 -27.97 5.95
N GLU A 632 -20.67 -27.50 4.69
CA GLU A 632 -20.44 -28.36 3.53
C GLU A 632 -19.03 -28.98 3.51
N ALA A 633 -18.03 -28.24 3.97
CA ALA A 633 -16.64 -28.70 4.13
C ALA A 633 -16.44 -29.63 5.35
N GLY A 634 -17.48 -29.90 6.14
CA GLY A 634 -17.40 -30.73 7.35
C GLY A 634 -16.98 -29.99 8.61
N GLY A 635 -17.07 -28.65 8.61
CA GLY A 635 -16.87 -27.82 9.78
C GLY A 635 -17.81 -28.17 10.93
N LYS A 636 -17.30 -28.07 12.16
CA LYS A 636 -18.01 -28.52 13.37
C LYS A 636 -18.26 -27.42 14.38
N ASP A 637 -17.61 -26.27 14.22
CA ASP A 637 -17.81 -25.15 15.12
C ASP A 637 -19.22 -24.55 14.94
N SER A 638 -19.85 -24.19 16.06
CA SER A 638 -21.21 -23.66 16.06
C SER A 638 -21.16 -22.15 15.83
N ILE A 639 -21.41 -21.73 14.59
CA ILE A 639 -21.54 -20.32 14.25
C ILE A 639 -22.96 -19.92 14.66
N THR A 640 -23.08 -19.11 15.69
CA THR A 640 -24.38 -18.67 16.20
C THR A 640 -24.40 -17.15 16.33
N ILE A 641 -25.44 -16.53 15.80
CA ILE A 641 -25.72 -15.12 16.00
C ILE A 641 -26.84 -15.03 17.02
N VAL A 642 -26.51 -14.70 18.27
CA VAL A 642 -27.51 -14.42 19.28
C VAL A 642 -28.04 -13.02 18.98
N ASN A 643 -29.26 -12.95 18.47
CA ASN A 643 -29.98 -11.68 18.41
C ASN A 643 -30.16 -11.20 19.85
N VAL A 644 -29.51 -10.10 20.20
CA VAL A 644 -29.92 -9.33 21.37
C VAL A 644 -31.25 -8.72 20.94
N GLU A 645 -32.37 -9.25 21.44
CA GLU A 645 -33.65 -8.57 21.31
C GLU A 645 -33.43 -7.14 21.82
N ASN A 646 -33.67 -6.15 20.96
CA ASN A 646 -33.87 -4.80 21.46
C ASN A 646 -35.04 -4.88 22.42
N ILE A 647 -34.76 -4.69 23.70
CA ILE A 647 -35.81 -4.50 24.69
C ILE A 647 -36.44 -3.15 24.36
N ASP A 648 -37.49 -3.16 23.54
CA ASP A 648 -38.29 -1.97 23.18
C ASP A 648 -38.95 -1.32 24.42
N ASN A 649 -38.87 -1.97 25.58
CA ASN A 649 -39.27 -1.46 26.87
C ASN A 649 -38.06 -1.02 27.70
N MET A 650 -37.37 0.04 27.28
CA MET A 650 -36.64 0.84 28.27
C MET A 650 -37.69 1.48 29.19
N PRO A 651 -37.64 1.26 30.52
CA PRO A 651 -38.53 1.95 31.44
C PRO A 651 -38.34 3.46 31.28
N SER A 652 -39.40 4.18 30.92
CA SER A 652 -39.37 5.65 30.81
C SER A 652 -39.35 6.35 32.17
N GLU A 653 -39.58 5.60 33.25
CA GLU A 653 -39.56 6.07 34.62
C GLU A 653 -38.82 5.06 35.50
N TYR A 654 -37.89 5.55 36.31
CA TYR A 654 -37.30 4.80 37.42
C TYR A 654 -37.64 5.54 38.72
N ALA A 655 -38.14 4.82 39.72
CA ALA A 655 -38.29 5.31 41.08
C ALA A 655 -37.32 4.55 41.98
N LEU A 656 -36.47 5.28 42.70
CA LEU A 656 -35.69 4.74 43.81
C LEU A 656 -36.51 4.96 45.08
N ASP A 657 -37.13 3.90 45.59
CA ASP A 657 -37.67 3.94 46.94
C ASP A 657 -36.49 3.95 47.94
N GLN A 658 -36.44 4.99 48.76
CA GLN A 658 -35.53 5.07 49.90
C GLN A 658 -35.95 4.02 50.94
N ASN A 659 -34.98 3.24 51.42
CA ASN A 659 -35.14 2.48 52.67
C ASN A 659 -35.32 3.42 53.86
#